data_AF-A0A7V7D9A2-F1
#
_entry.id   AF-A0A7V7D9A2-F1
#
_cell.length_a   1.000
_cell.length_b   1.000
_cell.length_c   1.000
_cell.angle_alpha   90.00
_cell.angle_beta   90.00
_cell.angle_gamma   90.00
#
_symmetry.space_group_name_H-M   'P 1'
#
loop_
_entity.id
_entity.type
_entity.pdbx_description
1 polymer ?
#
loop_
_entity_poly.entity_id
_entity_poly.type
_entity_poly.pdbx_seq_one_letter_code
_entity_poly.pdbx_strand_id
1 'polypeptide(L)'
;MYLVEIHYRNARANGLGHLTLQKKGEKAISKWTLLPGNPASREILRLMALPCVGLRYIPEIPFRFEKICRNPDKPLEISCVLAPHPGRESRSSLPARFGYGIRIIPSTNRFEAAGKAPAFLPPGLPVRKPAIGSGNSRYFVLGYGSRFTAHRGTDDFDFNDPFFRIRRFASLFCGNAPLTDPVAFLHRLHYKAVRISRYPAIRTYRKLCDLCSAHLDLDTRPWLEKECDVEDAWQKLCIWQKRILVPVLDAVRHVLDASPFRGTPLNMQGLMLLDRPDLVTPLKFFPRFIRLLDSLFPQMQFVCAVSQKAASILSNDLILKELRLPDQNPTRPEKQAAKIPRGAVLLIDIDSRLPNLALMKLSRHYKEQGRKVVFARKSAFEKKADGIYASCVFSSASSQRTIQNLRQYYGSFLFAGGSGIDLHTRLPESIEALPPDYSLYPELGDRAIGFFTRGCPFHCPFCVVPVKEGPVRKVNDLKTLLENGKRRKLILLDDNLLSHPHAEDFLEEMTVSKIRVNFNQTLDIRLLNFRTARLLRRIGGSNVRFTRKVLHFSLNDTREMELVREKYGMLGFTSRDNVEFICMYGYNTTLEEDVRRFRFLRSLPGAYVFVQQYRPVPGGPPSRISDFLDGEADRCIDELIGILFPQNMKSMEKYYRWVSRQYAKKFGKLHPKLVDTIFRYNYRHKRGRYLATLAGTLKVGSHSANSQRALDRLKKQQV
;
A
#
# COMPACT_ATOMS: atom_id res chain seq x y z
N MET A 1 12.78 -7.85 -10.27
CA MET A 1 12.55 -8.53 -11.57
C MET A 1 13.91 -8.93 -12.11
N TYR A 2 13.97 -9.91 -13.01
CA TYR A 2 15.13 -10.11 -13.87
C TYR A 2 14.75 -9.85 -15.33
N LEU A 3 15.71 -9.35 -16.10
CA LEU A 3 15.62 -9.17 -17.53
C LEU A 3 16.20 -10.42 -18.20
N VAL A 4 15.37 -11.13 -18.96
CA VAL A 4 15.72 -12.41 -19.57
C VAL A 4 16.22 -12.19 -21.00
N GLU A 5 15.48 -11.43 -21.79
CA GLU A 5 15.80 -11.12 -23.19
C GLU A 5 15.46 -9.66 -23.50
N ILE A 6 16.19 -9.10 -24.46
CA ILE A 6 15.89 -7.82 -25.07
C ILE A 6 16.04 -7.90 -26.60
N HIS A 7 15.10 -7.30 -27.30
CA HIS A 7 15.10 -7.13 -28.76
C HIS A 7 14.95 -5.64 -29.05
N TYR A 8 15.66 -5.16 -30.06
CA TYR A 8 15.59 -3.76 -30.44
C TYR A 8 15.75 -3.59 -31.94
N ARG A 9 15.09 -2.56 -32.47
CA ARG A 9 15.15 -2.18 -33.89
C ARG A 9 15.36 -0.67 -34.00
N ASN A 10 16.16 -0.26 -34.97
CA ASN A 10 16.51 1.14 -35.23
C ASN A 10 17.43 1.78 -34.17
N ALA A 11 18.20 0.96 -33.44
CA ALA A 11 19.27 1.43 -32.55
C ALA A 11 20.42 2.03 -33.38
N ARG A 12 21.07 3.10 -32.93
CA ARG A 12 22.08 3.83 -33.72
C ARG A 12 23.33 3.01 -33.99
N ALA A 13 23.93 2.43 -32.96
CA ALA A 13 25.15 1.65 -33.11
C ALA A 13 24.86 0.17 -33.42
N ASN A 14 23.78 -0.38 -32.86
CA ASN A 14 23.47 -1.82 -32.98
C ASN A 14 22.40 -2.15 -34.03
N GLY A 15 21.74 -1.17 -34.66
CA GLY A 15 20.74 -1.39 -35.71
C GLY A 15 19.54 -2.23 -35.25
N LEU A 16 19.45 -3.47 -35.76
CA LEU A 16 18.50 -4.50 -35.34
C LEU A 16 19.30 -5.56 -34.59
N GLY A 17 18.85 -5.95 -33.40
CA GLY A 17 19.56 -6.95 -32.60
C GLY A 17 18.70 -7.57 -31.52
N HIS A 18 19.22 -8.65 -30.95
CA HIS A 18 18.67 -9.32 -29.80
C HIS A 18 19.79 -9.76 -28.86
N LEU A 19 19.51 -9.80 -27.56
CA LEU A 19 20.42 -10.30 -26.54
C LEU A 19 19.66 -11.13 -25.52
N THR A 20 20.10 -12.36 -25.34
CA THR A 20 19.58 -13.31 -24.34
C THR A 20 20.53 -13.33 -23.15
N LEU A 21 20.02 -12.98 -21.97
CA LEU A 21 20.79 -12.94 -20.72
C LEU A 21 20.70 -14.26 -19.94
N GLN A 22 19.77 -15.13 -20.32
CA GLN A 22 19.60 -16.46 -19.77
C GLN A 22 20.34 -17.50 -20.62
N LYS A 23 21.04 -18.45 -19.97
CA LYS A 23 21.55 -19.63 -20.66
C LYS A 23 20.40 -20.57 -21.05
N LYS A 24 20.52 -21.21 -22.23
CA LYS A 24 19.46 -22.03 -22.84
C LYS A 24 19.15 -23.26 -21.96
N GLY A 25 17.89 -23.47 -21.60
CA GLY A 25 17.42 -24.65 -20.86
C GLY A 25 17.47 -24.58 -19.32
N GLU A 26 18.05 -23.53 -18.74
CA GLU A 26 18.29 -23.47 -17.30
C GLU A 26 17.16 -22.82 -16.49
N LYS A 27 16.96 -23.25 -15.23
CA LYS A 27 16.08 -22.57 -14.26
C LYS A 27 16.74 -21.34 -13.60
N ALA A 28 17.86 -20.88 -14.16
CA ALA A 28 18.69 -19.82 -13.62
C ALA A 28 19.08 -18.80 -14.70
N ILE A 29 19.65 -17.68 -14.26
CA ILE A 29 20.19 -16.62 -15.11
C ILE A 29 21.55 -16.18 -14.57
N SER A 30 22.49 -15.79 -15.43
CA SER A 30 23.77 -15.26 -14.98
C SER A 30 23.57 -14.04 -14.09
N LYS A 31 24.22 -14.05 -12.92
CA LYS A 31 24.22 -12.90 -12.01
C LYS A 31 25.00 -11.75 -12.63
N TRP A 32 26.12 -12.04 -13.28
CA TRP A 32 26.98 -11.08 -13.97
C TRP A 32 27.00 -11.37 -15.47
N THR A 33 26.59 -10.40 -16.28
CA THR A 33 26.80 -10.40 -17.73
C THR A 33 27.79 -9.31 -18.09
N LEU A 34 28.93 -9.68 -18.68
CA LEU A 34 29.96 -8.74 -19.10
C LEU A 34 29.80 -8.42 -20.59
N LEU A 35 29.77 -7.14 -20.92
CA LEU A 35 29.75 -6.63 -22.30
C LEU A 35 31.10 -5.94 -22.61
N PRO A 36 31.54 -5.91 -23.88
CA PRO A 36 32.73 -5.16 -24.26
C PRO A 36 32.58 -3.67 -23.94
N GLY A 37 33.63 -3.04 -23.42
CA GLY A 37 33.62 -1.64 -22.96
C GLY A 37 33.60 -0.57 -24.06
N ASN A 38 32.71 -0.69 -25.04
CA ASN A 38 32.61 0.17 -26.22
C ASN A 38 31.26 0.94 -26.29
N PRO A 39 31.11 1.93 -27.20
CA PRO A 39 29.87 2.70 -27.33
C PRO A 39 28.63 1.86 -27.70
N ALA A 40 28.79 0.75 -28.41
CA ALA A 40 27.68 -0.14 -28.78
C ALA A 40 27.08 -0.82 -27.54
N SER A 41 27.93 -1.31 -26.62
CA SER A 41 27.46 -1.87 -25.34
C SER A 41 26.80 -0.83 -24.44
N ARG A 42 27.31 0.41 -24.41
CA ARG A 42 26.66 1.53 -23.72
C ARG A 42 25.25 1.76 -24.25
N GLU A 43 25.06 1.72 -25.58
CA GLU A 43 23.75 1.81 -26.18
C GLU A 43 22.84 0.65 -25.72
N ILE A 44 23.33 -0.60 -25.72
CA ILE A 44 22.58 -1.75 -25.21
C ILE A 44 22.12 -1.53 -23.76
N LEU A 45 23.00 -1.07 -22.86
CA LEU A 45 22.61 -0.78 -21.47
C LEU A 45 21.48 0.26 -21.40
N ARG A 46 21.54 1.33 -22.21
CA ARG A 46 20.47 2.33 -22.29
C ARG A 46 19.15 1.73 -22.79
N LEU A 47 19.21 0.88 -23.83
CA LEU A 47 18.04 0.18 -24.35
C LEU A 47 17.40 -0.74 -23.30
N MET A 48 18.20 -1.41 -22.46
CA MET A 48 17.71 -2.23 -21.34
C MET A 48 16.97 -1.41 -20.27
N ALA A 49 17.45 -0.19 -19.99
CA ALA A 49 16.85 0.66 -18.98
C ALA A 49 15.44 1.11 -19.38
N LEU A 50 15.26 1.60 -20.61
CA LEU A 50 14.04 2.29 -21.07
C LEU A 50 12.71 1.56 -20.83
N PRO A 51 12.52 0.28 -21.22
CA PRO A 51 11.28 -0.43 -20.95
C PRO A 51 11.05 -0.62 -19.44
N CYS A 52 12.09 -0.56 -18.62
CA CYS A 52 12.04 -0.73 -17.17
C CYS A 52 11.78 0.57 -16.38
N VAL A 53 11.90 1.74 -17.02
CA VAL A 53 11.66 3.07 -16.42
C VAL A 53 10.16 3.39 -16.30
N GLY A 54 9.40 2.99 -17.32
CA GLY A 54 7.96 3.23 -17.44
C GLY A 54 7.66 4.50 -18.24
N LEU A 55 6.72 4.39 -19.18
CA LEU A 55 6.46 5.41 -20.22
C LEU A 55 6.30 6.84 -19.71
N ARG A 56 5.68 7.03 -18.53
CA ARG A 56 5.46 8.37 -17.96
C ARG A 56 6.73 9.09 -17.50
N TYR A 57 7.83 8.36 -17.35
CA TYR A 57 9.11 8.86 -16.85
C TYR A 57 10.13 9.06 -17.97
N ILE A 58 9.94 8.43 -19.13
CA ILE A 58 10.88 8.52 -20.25
C ILE A 58 11.04 9.97 -20.75
N PRO A 59 9.95 10.78 -20.92
CA PRO A 59 10.09 12.17 -21.36
C PRO A 59 10.92 13.05 -20.42
N GLU A 60 10.98 12.68 -19.15
CA GLU A 60 11.64 13.44 -18.08
C GLU A 60 13.12 13.03 -17.91
N ILE A 61 13.61 12.06 -18.70
CA ILE A 61 15.02 11.71 -18.73
C ILE A 61 15.75 12.84 -19.47
N PRO A 62 16.80 13.46 -18.88
CA PRO A 62 17.54 14.54 -19.52
C PRO A 62 18.47 14.00 -20.62
N PHE A 63 17.89 13.48 -21.70
CA PHE A 63 18.58 12.81 -22.79
C PHE A 63 17.88 13.05 -24.13
N ARG A 64 18.69 13.34 -25.16
CA ARG A 64 18.23 13.49 -26.54
C ARG A 64 18.13 12.12 -27.20
N PHE A 65 16.92 11.59 -27.34
CA PHE A 65 16.69 10.22 -27.83
C PHE A 65 17.07 10.02 -29.30
N GLU A 66 17.19 11.09 -30.08
CA GLU A 66 17.74 11.05 -31.45
C GLU A 66 19.16 10.48 -31.45
N LYS A 67 19.92 10.66 -30.36
CA LYS A 67 21.31 10.20 -30.25
C LYS A 67 21.46 8.68 -30.22
N ILE A 68 20.40 7.93 -29.93
CA ILE A 68 20.40 6.45 -29.88
C ILE A 68 19.53 5.82 -30.97
N CYS A 69 19.04 6.62 -31.93
CA CYS A 69 18.26 6.17 -33.07
C CYS A 69 19.11 6.22 -34.34
N ARG A 70 19.05 5.19 -35.18
CA ARG A 70 19.76 5.17 -36.48
C ARG A 70 19.07 6.07 -37.50
N ASN A 71 17.74 5.98 -37.59
CA ASN A 71 16.90 6.85 -38.39
C ASN A 71 15.88 7.55 -37.45
N PRO A 72 15.92 8.88 -37.29
CA PRO A 72 15.04 9.60 -36.37
C PRO A 72 13.56 9.62 -36.80
N ASP A 73 13.26 9.37 -38.08
CA ASP A 73 11.91 9.32 -38.64
C ASP A 73 11.24 7.95 -38.45
N LYS A 74 12.02 6.93 -38.09
CA LYS A 74 11.51 5.60 -37.73
C LYS A 74 11.44 5.43 -36.22
N PRO A 75 10.46 4.70 -35.68
CA PRO A 75 10.42 4.42 -34.25
C PRO A 75 11.61 3.56 -33.82
N LEU A 76 12.23 3.93 -32.70
CA LEU A 76 13.07 3.01 -31.92
C LEU A 76 12.14 2.06 -31.17
N GLU A 77 12.18 0.78 -31.53
CA GLU A 77 11.38 -0.25 -30.88
C GLU A 77 12.24 -1.08 -29.95
N ILE A 78 11.73 -1.31 -28.74
CA ILE A 78 12.42 -2.10 -27.72
C ILE A 78 11.40 -3.05 -27.10
N SER A 79 11.65 -4.36 -27.20
CA SER A 79 10.86 -5.41 -26.57
C SER A 79 11.74 -6.17 -25.57
N CYS A 80 11.18 -6.59 -24.44
CA CYS A 80 11.90 -7.36 -23.45
C CYS A 80 11.05 -8.49 -22.86
N VAL A 81 11.73 -9.56 -22.43
CA VAL A 81 11.15 -10.64 -21.64
C VAL A 81 11.56 -10.45 -20.19
N LEU A 82 10.57 -10.38 -19.30
CA LEU A 82 10.76 -10.06 -17.89
C LEU A 82 10.33 -11.23 -17.01
N ALA A 83 11.14 -11.57 -16.02
CA ALA A 83 10.81 -12.53 -14.96
C ALA A 83 10.46 -11.78 -13.66
N PRO A 84 9.19 -11.65 -13.27
CA PRO A 84 8.81 -10.98 -12.04
C PRO A 84 9.00 -11.88 -10.80
N HIS A 85 9.46 -11.32 -9.69
CA HIS A 85 9.48 -12.04 -8.41
C HIS A 85 8.25 -11.69 -7.56
N PRO A 86 7.70 -12.65 -6.80
CA PRO A 86 6.62 -12.39 -5.87
C PRO A 86 7.04 -11.31 -4.84
N GLY A 87 6.27 -10.24 -4.72
CA GLY A 87 6.41 -9.25 -3.66
C GLY A 87 5.27 -9.37 -2.65
N ARG A 88 5.51 -9.01 -1.37
CA ARG A 88 4.46 -8.95 -0.33
C ARG A 88 3.25 -8.07 -0.70
N GLU A 89 3.41 -7.12 -1.64
CA GLU A 89 2.34 -6.22 -2.09
C GLU A 89 1.40 -6.84 -3.15
N SER A 90 1.67 -8.05 -3.65
CA SER A 90 0.90 -8.66 -4.72
C SER A 90 0.28 -10.00 -4.31
N ARG A 91 -1.05 -9.99 -4.09
CA ARG A 91 -1.90 -11.18 -4.23
C ARG A 91 -2.17 -11.56 -5.70
N SER A 92 -1.36 -11.09 -6.67
CA SER A 92 -1.59 -11.32 -8.11
C SER A 92 -0.84 -12.54 -8.64
N SER A 93 -1.56 -13.35 -9.42
CA SER A 93 -1.08 -14.44 -10.28
C SER A 93 -0.32 -13.89 -11.48
N LEU A 94 0.91 -13.43 -11.26
CA LEU A 94 1.80 -13.10 -12.37
C LEU A 94 2.30 -14.40 -13.01
N PRO A 95 2.38 -14.46 -14.35
CA PRO A 95 3.08 -15.54 -15.02
C PRO A 95 4.57 -15.48 -14.64
N ALA A 96 5.25 -16.63 -14.72
CA ALA A 96 6.67 -16.73 -14.42
C ALA A 96 7.53 -15.83 -15.32
N ARG A 97 7.08 -15.60 -16.57
CA ARG A 97 7.66 -14.67 -17.53
C ARG A 97 6.55 -13.98 -18.33
N PHE A 98 6.82 -12.76 -18.78
CA PHE A 98 5.94 -12.07 -19.72
C PHE A 98 6.75 -11.10 -20.59
N GLY A 99 6.23 -10.84 -21.78
CA GLY A 99 6.78 -9.86 -22.72
C GLY A 99 6.23 -8.46 -22.49
N TYR A 100 7.04 -7.45 -22.73
CA TYR A 100 6.65 -6.05 -22.77
C TYR A 100 7.47 -5.30 -23.81
N GLY A 101 6.87 -4.32 -24.49
CA GLY A 101 7.61 -3.49 -25.44
C GLY A 101 7.16 -2.04 -25.44
N ILE A 102 8.06 -1.18 -25.90
CA ILE A 102 7.87 0.25 -26.06
C ILE A 102 8.31 0.71 -27.45
N ARG A 103 7.74 1.82 -27.90
CA ARG A 103 8.15 2.56 -29.10
C ARG A 103 8.49 3.99 -28.71
N ILE A 104 9.61 4.49 -29.21
CA ILE A 104 10.06 5.87 -29.04
C ILE A 104 10.14 6.50 -30.42
N ILE A 105 9.46 7.62 -30.62
CA ILE A 105 9.49 8.40 -31.86
C ILE A 105 10.12 9.75 -31.51
N PRO A 106 11.45 9.89 -31.63
CA PRO A 106 12.15 11.09 -31.17
C PRO A 106 11.66 12.37 -31.85
N SER A 107 11.42 12.33 -33.17
CA SER A 107 10.99 13.48 -33.98
C SER A 107 9.71 14.16 -33.47
N THR A 108 8.81 13.41 -32.84
CA THR A 108 7.54 13.90 -32.30
C THR A 108 7.48 13.87 -30.77
N ASN A 109 8.58 13.49 -30.11
CA ASN A 109 8.67 13.27 -28.67
C ASN A 109 7.55 12.34 -28.13
N ARG A 110 7.15 11.33 -28.92
CA ARG A 110 6.11 10.36 -28.57
C ARG A 110 6.71 9.08 -27.98
N PHE A 111 6.12 8.60 -26.88
CA PHE A 111 6.54 7.41 -26.15
C PHE A 111 5.35 6.50 -25.87
N GLU A 112 5.37 5.29 -26.41
CA GLU A 112 4.18 4.44 -26.47
C GLU A 112 4.49 3.01 -26.05
N ALA A 113 3.46 2.28 -25.59
CA ALA A 113 3.57 0.84 -25.42
C ALA A 113 3.40 0.18 -26.79
N ALA A 114 4.18 -0.87 -27.08
CA ALA A 114 4.12 -1.60 -28.34
C ALA A 114 2.84 -2.47 -28.52
N GLY A 115 1.83 -2.31 -27.67
CA GLY A 115 0.53 -3.00 -27.78
C GLY A 115 0.52 -4.44 -27.26
N LYS A 116 -0.42 -5.25 -27.76
CA LYS A 116 -0.64 -6.66 -27.35
C LYS A 116 0.32 -7.65 -28.02
N ALA A 117 0.96 -7.27 -29.12
CA ALA A 117 1.94 -8.07 -29.83
C ALA A 117 3.18 -7.23 -30.17
N PRO A 118 4.05 -6.93 -29.17
CA PRO A 118 5.33 -6.31 -29.43
C PRO A 118 6.14 -7.18 -30.40
N ALA A 119 6.82 -6.52 -31.33
CA ALA A 119 7.65 -7.21 -32.31
C ALA A 119 8.76 -8.02 -31.61
N PHE A 120 9.17 -9.11 -32.26
CA PHE A 120 10.32 -9.96 -31.90
C PHE A 120 10.19 -10.79 -30.62
N LEU A 121 9.04 -10.79 -29.94
CA LEU A 121 8.84 -11.64 -28.77
C LEU A 121 8.58 -13.11 -29.16
N PRO A 122 9.01 -14.07 -28.32
CA PRO A 122 8.74 -15.49 -28.54
C PRO A 122 7.25 -15.82 -28.68
N PRO A 123 6.85 -16.73 -29.60
CA PRO A 123 5.47 -17.19 -29.74
C PRO A 123 4.92 -17.76 -28.42
N GLY A 124 3.66 -17.51 -28.11
CA GLY A 124 2.99 -18.03 -26.90
C GLY A 124 3.38 -17.34 -25.58
N LEU A 125 4.33 -16.40 -25.58
CA LEU A 125 4.69 -15.64 -24.38
C LEU A 125 3.55 -14.67 -24.00
N PRO A 126 3.04 -14.69 -22.75
CA PRO A 126 2.05 -13.71 -22.32
C PRO A 126 2.60 -12.29 -22.42
N VAL A 127 1.90 -11.39 -23.10
CA VAL A 127 2.26 -9.97 -23.18
C VAL A 127 1.49 -9.18 -22.13
N ARG A 128 2.19 -8.40 -21.31
CA ARG A 128 1.56 -7.58 -20.26
C ARG A 128 2.28 -6.25 -20.08
N LYS A 129 1.52 -5.18 -19.82
CA LYS A 129 2.07 -3.92 -19.35
C LYS A 129 2.50 -4.09 -17.89
N PRO A 130 3.79 -4.01 -17.56
CA PRO A 130 4.26 -4.09 -16.18
C PRO A 130 3.80 -2.86 -15.41
N ALA A 131 3.51 -3.04 -14.13
CA ALA A 131 3.10 -1.96 -13.21
C ALA A 131 4.28 -1.05 -12.81
N ILE A 132 5.11 -0.69 -13.78
CA ILE A 132 6.25 0.22 -13.62
C ILE A 132 5.71 1.60 -13.31
N GLY A 133 6.29 2.25 -12.31
CA GLY A 133 5.74 3.52 -11.80
C GLY A 133 4.72 3.37 -10.66
N SER A 134 4.14 2.20 -10.40
CA SER A 134 3.28 2.00 -9.22
C SER A 134 4.06 1.36 -8.07
N GLY A 135 4.20 2.07 -6.94
CA GLY A 135 4.96 1.60 -5.77
C GLY A 135 6.46 1.48 -6.04
N ASN A 136 7.28 1.21 -5.01
CA ASN A 136 8.71 1.45 -5.10
C ASN A 136 9.62 0.28 -5.58
N SER A 137 9.17 -0.98 -5.50
CA SER A 137 10.07 -2.16 -5.57
C SER A 137 9.77 -3.21 -6.65
N ARG A 138 8.57 -3.28 -7.23
CA ARG A 138 8.14 -4.43 -8.06
C ARG A 138 8.96 -4.63 -9.34
N TYR A 139 9.45 -3.54 -9.92
CA TYR A 139 10.29 -3.51 -11.11
C TYR A 139 11.46 -2.56 -10.85
N PHE A 140 12.42 -3.03 -10.05
CA PHE A 140 13.54 -2.22 -9.58
C PHE A 140 14.73 -2.33 -10.52
N VAL A 141 15.18 -1.17 -11.03
CA VAL A 141 16.35 -1.04 -11.89
C VAL A 141 17.22 0.11 -11.39
N LEU A 142 18.53 -0.09 -11.46
CA LEU A 142 19.57 0.91 -11.30
C LEU A 142 20.43 0.97 -12.56
N GLY A 143 20.91 2.15 -12.92
CA GLY A 143 21.73 2.37 -14.11
C GLY A 143 22.80 3.42 -13.83
N TYR A 144 24.04 3.07 -14.11
CA TYR A 144 25.19 3.89 -13.81
C TYR A 144 26.02 4.11 -15.06
N GLY A 145 26.30 5.37 -15.39
CA GLY A 145 27.17 5.77 -16.50
C GLY A 145 28.65 5.63 -16.17
N SER A 146 29.52 6.00 -17.10
CA SER A 146 30.98 5.93 -16.92
C SER A 146 31.59 7.05 -16.06
N ARG A 147 30.77 7.85 -15.38
CA ARG A 147 31.20 8.96 -14.51
C ARG A 147 30.30 8.99 -13.27
N PHE A 148 30.91 9.14 -12.10
CA PHE A 148 30.21 9.22 -10.82
C PHE A 148 30.50 10.56 -10.16
N THR A 149 29.51 11.44 -10.15
CA THR A 149 29.57 12.74 -9.48
C THR A 149 28.51 12.73 -8.39
N ALA A 150 28.85 13.03 -7.14
CA ALA A 150 27.89 13.10 -6.05
C ALA A 150 27.25 14.51 -5.94
N HIS A 151 26.04 14.56 -5.39
CA HIS A 151 25.48 15.80 -4.84
C HIS A 151 26.37 16.39 -3.73
N ARG A 152 26.20 17.68 -3.46
CA ARG A 152 26.77 18.40 -2.32
C ARG A 152 25.68 19.21 -1.64
N GLY A 153 25.00 18.64 -0.66
CA GLY A 153 23.91 19.28 0.09
C GLY A 153 22.60 19.53 -0.68
N THR A 154 22.52 19.20 -1.97
CA THR A 154 21.36 19.52 -2.83
C THR A 154 20.40 18.36 -3.07
N ASP A 155 20.60 17.23 -2.38
CA ASP A 155 19.87 16.00 -2.62
C ASP A 155 18.48 15.98 -1.95
N ASP A 156 17.51 15.33 -2.58
CA ASP A 156 16.12 15.26 -2.09
C ASP A 156 15.85 13.91 -1.41
N PHE A 157 15.90 13.89 -0.09
CA PHE A 157 15.57 12.71 0.72
C PHE A 157 14.09 12.62 1.11
N ASP A 158 13.28 13.59 0.72
CA ASP A 158 11.87 13.69 1.11
C ASP A 158 10.89 13.41 -0.04
N PHE A 159 11.41 13.05 -1.22
CA PHE A 159 10.63 12.69 -2.40
C PHE A 159 9.69 13.82 -2.85
N ASN A 160 10.17 15.06 -2.83
CA ASN A 160 9.44 16.22 -3.33
C ASN A 160 9.30 16.18 -4.85
N ASP A 161 10.27 15.58 -5.53
CA ASP A 161 10.22 15.37 -6.97
C ASP A 161 9.29 14.19 -7.35
N PRO A 162 8.18 14.40 -8.11
CA PRO A 162 7.33 13.30 -8.59
C PRO A 162 8.06 12.33 -9.53
N PHE A 163 9.20 12.76 -10.09
CA PHE A 163 10.06 12.05 -11.01
C PHE A 163 11.36 11.52 -10.38
N PHE A 164 11.47 11.52 -9.04
CA PHE A 164 12.67 11.09 -8.30
C PHE A 164 13.26 9.73 -8.73
N ARG A 165 12.42 8.86 -9.31
CA ARG A 165 12.82 7.54 -9.83
C ARG A 165 13.85 7.62 -10.94
N ILE A 166 13.87 8.71 -11.70
CA ILE A 166 14.81 8.92 -12.81
C ILE A 166 16.24 8.94 -12.30
N ARG A 167 16.46 9.41 -11.07
CA ARG A 167 17.78 9.44 -10.42
C ARG A 167 18.46 8.07 -10.38
N ARG A 168 17.67 6.98 -10.30
CA ARG A 168 18.18 5.59 -10.29
C ARG A 168 18.99 5.20 -11.52
N PHE A 169 18.78 5.87 -12.65
CA PHE A 169 19.42 5.54 -13.92
C PHE A 169 19.85 6.76 -14.73
N ALA A 170 19.65 7.98 -14.22
CA ALA A 170 19.94 9.21 -14.93
C ALA A 170 21.40 9.29 -15.39
N SER A 171 22.34 8.83 -14.56
CA SER A 171 23.78 8.86 -14.87
C SER A 171 24.15 7.98 -16.07
N LEU A 172 23.39 6.93 -16.37
CA LEU A 172 23.57 6.10 -17.56
C LEU A 172 23.29 6.88 -18.87
N PHE A 173 22.39 7.87 -18.80
CA PHE A 173 22.01 8.69 -19.95
C PHE A 173 22.79 10.02 -19.99
N CYS A 174 23.00 10.66 -18.85
CA CYS A 174 23.69 11.93 -18.71
C CYS A 174 24.83 11.79 -17.69
N GLY A 175 26.08 11.82 -18.16
CA GLY A 175 27.27 11.58 -17.31
C GLY A 175 27.50 12.62 -16.20
N ASN A 176 26.83 13.77 -16.24
CA ASN A 176 26.88 14.79 -15.20
C ASN A 176 25.70 14.70 -14.22
N ALA A 177 24.78 13.75 -14.41
CA ALA A 177 23.68 13.56 -13.46
C ALA A 177 24.24 13.14 -12.09
N PRO A 178 23.96 13.91 -11.04
CA PRO A 178 24.51 13.63 -9.73
C PRO A 178 23.92 12.37 -9.11
N LEU A 179 24.77 11.61 -8.44
CA LEU A 179 24.42 10.52 -7.54
C LEU A 179 24.22 11.06 -6.13
N THR A 180 23.75 10.20 -5.24
CA THR A 180 23.52 10.50 -3.82
C THR A 180 24.70 11.21 -3.16
N ASP A 181 24.41 12.22 -2.35
CA ASP A 181 25.39 12.82 -1.45
C ASP A 181 25.78 11.78 -0.37
N PRO A 182 27.04 11.31 -0.36
CA PRO A 182 27.46 10.22 0.50
C PRO A 182 27.40 10.59 1.99
N VAL A 183 27.83 11.80 2.36
CA VAL A 183 27.84 12.23 3.77
C VAL A 183 26.41 12.42 4.25
N ALA A 184 25.59 13.16 3.50
CA ALA A 184 24.19 13.40 3.89
C ALA A 184 23.41 12.09 4.03
N PHE A 185 23.67 11.11 3.14
CA PHE A 185 23.07 9.80 3.22
C PHE A 185 23.59 8.98 4.41
N LEU A 186 24.90 8.93 4.63
CA LEU A 186 25.51 8.22 5.76
C LEU A 186 25.01 8.78 7.09
N HIS A 187 24.93 10.11 7.25
CA HIS A 187 24.39 10.74 8.45
C HIS A 187 22.94 10.29 8.72
N ARG A 188 22.10 10.25 7.68
CA ARG A 188 20.70 9.77 7.79
C ARG A 188 20.63 8.27 8.09
N LEU A 189 21.52 7.46 7.51
CA LEU A 189 21.56 6.02 7.71
C LEU A 189 22.07 5.67 9.11
N HIS A 190 23.14 6.33 9.56
CA HIS A 190 23.67 6.27 10.92
C HIS A 190 22.62 6.65 11.95
N TYR A 191 21.98 7.83 11.81
CA TYR A 191 20.90 8.24 12.71
C TYR A 191 19.83 7.16 12.81
N LYS A 192 19.35 6.63 11.68
CA LYS A 192 18.33 5.57 11.65
C LYS A 192 18.79 4.25 12.24
N ALA A 193 20.03 3.84 12.00
CA ALA A 193 20.56 2.55 12.40
C ALA A 193 21.04 2.55 13.86
N VAL A 194 21.83 3.55 14.23
CA VAL A 194 22.57 3.63 15.49
C VAL A 194 21.79 4.42 16.54
N ARG A 195 21.27 5.61 16.20
CA ARG A 195 20.61 6.50 17.18
C ARG A 195 19.20 6.07 17.52
N ILE A 196 18.38 5.72 16.53
CA ILE A 196 16.97 5.35 16.72
C ILE A 196 16.65 3.86 16.47
N SER A 197 17.67 3.03 16.23
CA SER A 197 17.57 1.57 16.16
C SER A 197 16.47 1.02 15.22
N ARG A 198 16.32 1.60 14.03
CA ARG A 198 15.35 1.13 13.03
C ARG A 198 15.85 -0.15 12.36
N TYR A 199 15.12 -1.24 12.54
CA TYR A 199 15.53 -2.58 12.11
C TYR A 199 16.05 -2.71 10.66
N PRO A 200 15.36 -2.20 9.61
CA PRO A 200 15.92 -2.26 8.23
C PRO A 200 17.21 -1.46 8.06
N ALA A 201 17.35 -0.33 8.76
CA ALA A 201 18.53 0.52 8.71
C ALA A 201 19.70 -0.14 9.44
N ILE A 202 19.48 -0.73 10.62
CA ILE A 202 20.50 -1.49 11.37
C ILE A 202 21.12 -2.57 10.47
N ARG A 203 20.28 -3.43 9.90
CA ARG A 203 20.76 -4.54 9.06
C ARG A 203 21.52 -4.07 7.84
N THR A 204 21.06 -2.97 7.23
CA THR A 204 21.71 -2.40 6.04
C THR A 204 23.05 -1.76 6.40
N TYR A 205 23.09 -0.99 7.48
CA TYR A 205 24.28 -0.25 7.90
C TYR A 205 25.40 -1.18 8.39
N ARG A 206 25.07 -2.19 9.21
CA ARG A 206 26.05 -3.21 9.64
C ARG A 206 26.63 -3.96 8.45
N LYS A 207 25.77 -4.50 7.58
CA LYS A 207 26.22 -5.22 6.37
C LYS A 207 27.10 -4.34 5.47
N LEU A 208 26.75 -3.05 5.33
CA LEU A 208 27.58 -2.10 4.58
C LEU A 208 28.96 -1.94 5.23
N CYS A 209 29.02 -1.69 6.54
CA CYS A 209 30.28 -1.55 7.29
C CYS A 209 31.15 -2.81 7.18
N ASP A 210 30.58 -3.99 7.47
CA ASP A 210 31.29 -5.28 7.44
C ASP A 210 31.91 -5.54 6.06
N LEU A 211 31.15 -5.31 4.98
CA LEU A 211 31.62 -5.54 3.62
C LEU A 211 32.60 -4.45 3.13
N CYS A 212 32.44 -3.21 3.57
CA CYS A 212 33.42 -2.17 3.32
C CYS A 212 34.74 -2.49 4.00
N SER A 213 34.71 -2.98 5.24
CA SER A 213 35.91 -3.40 5.96
C SER A 213 36.61 -4.58 5.27
N ALA A 214 35.83 -5.60 4.88
CA ALA A 214 36.37 -6.80 4.22
C ALA A 214 36.92 -6.57 2.79
N HIS A 215 36.45 -5.53 2.08
CA HIS A 215 36.80 -5.35 0.66
C HIS A 215 37.57 -4.07 0.36
N LEU A 216 37.54 -3.05 1.21
CA LEU A 216 38.10 -1.72 0.92
C LEU A 216 39.25 -1.30 1.85
N ASP A 217 39.75 -2.21 2.69
CA ASP A 217 40.78 -1.93 3.71
C ASP A 217 40.37 -0.74 4.60
N LEU A 218 39.10 -0.74 5.03
CA LEU A 218 38.50 0.32 5.83
C LEU A 218 38.24 -0.16 7.26
N ASP A 219 38.71 0.60 8.25
CA ASP A 219 38.23 0.41 9.62
C ASP A 219 36.89 1.12 9.79
N THR A 220 35.80 0.35 9.74
CA THR A 220 34.44 0.85 9.93
C THR A 220 33.93 0.68 11.36
N ARG A 221 34.76 0.21 12.32
CA ARG A 221 34.33 0.10 13.73
C ARG A 221 33.88 1.45 14.30
N PRO A 222 34.62 2.56 14.08
CA PRO A 222 34.17 3.88 14.57
C PRO A 222 32.84 4.31 13.96
N TRP A 223 32.50 3.83 12.74
CA TRP A 223 31.26 4.20 12.06
C TRP A 223 30.01 3.67 12.78
N LEU A 224 30.16 2.66 13.64
CA LEU A 224 29.06 2.03 14.38
C LEU A 224 28.79 2.69 15.73
N GLU A 225 29.66 3.59 16.18
CA GLU A 225 29.54 4.31 17.45
C GLU A 225 28.51 5.45 17.35
N LYS A 226 27.84 5.82 18.46
CA LYS A 226 26.79 6.85 18.45
C LYS A 226 27.36 8.26 18.24
N GLU A 227 28.63 8.43 18.53
CA GLU A 227 29.43 9.64 18.58
C GLU A 227 30.21 9.87 17.28
N CYS A 228 30.15 8.92 16.34
CA CYS A 228 30.81 9.03 15.04
C CYS A 228 30.44 10.33 14.32
N ASP A 229 31.46 11.14 14.02
CA ASP A 229 31.36 12.22 13.05
C ASP A 229 31.49 11.63 11.64
N VAL A 230 30.36 11.59 10.94
CA VAL A 230 30.26 11.03 9.59
C VAL A 230 31.04 11.86 8.56
N GLU A 231 31.12 13.18 8.73
CA GLU A 231 31.86 14.05 7.80
C GLU A 231 33.36 13.79 7.95
N ASP A 232 33.87 13.83 9.18
CA ASP A 232 35.29 13.53 9.45
C ASP A 232 35.67 12.11 9.00
N ALA A 233 34.84 11.12 9.32
CA ALA A 233 35.03 9.74 8.89
C ALA A 233 35.07 9.61 7.36
N TRP A 234 34.22 10.36 6.64
CA TRP A 234 34.24 10.41 5.19
C TRP A 234 35.49 11.12 4.65
N GLN A 235 35.93 12.21 5.27
CA GLN A 235 37.09 12.96 4.80
C GLN A 235 38.40 12.17 4.89
N LYS A 236 38.55 11.36 5.94
CA LYS A 236 39.69 10.45 6.14
C LYS A 236 39.83 9.35 5.07
N LEU A 237 38.78 9.10 4.29
CA LEU A 237 38.84 8.14 3.19
C LEU A 237 39.77 8.61 2.08
N CYS A 238 40.59 7.71 1.56
CA CYS A 238 41.41 8.03 0.39
C CYS A 238 40.55 8.14 -0.88
N ILE A 239 41.12 8.76 -1.92
CA ILE A 239 40.38 9.11 -3.14
C ILE A 239 39.73 7.88 -3.80
N TRP A 240 40.41 6.74 -3.86
CA TRP A 240 39.88 5.54 -4.52
C TRP A 240 38.74 4.91 -3.71
N GLN A 241 38.80 4.93 -2.38
CA GLN A 241 37.71 4.48 -1.50
C GLN A 241 36.46 5.37 -1.70
N LYS A 242 36.63 6.69 -1.72
CA LYS A 242 35.54 7.64 -2.02
C LYS A 242 34.90 7.34 -3.40
N ARG A 243 35.72 7.15 -4.44
CA ARG A 243 35.23 6.83 -5.80
C ARG A 243 34.41 5.54 -5.88
N ILE A 244 34.82 4.49 -5.15
CA ILE A 244 34.06 3.23 -5.08
C ILE A 244 32.78 3.40 -4.26
N LEU A 245 32.84 4.12 -3.15
CA LEU A 245 31.70 4.22 -2.22
C LEU A 245 30.56 5.08 -2.75
N VAL A 246 30.82 6.11 -3.56
CA VAL A 246 29.76 6.96 -4.13
C VAL A 246 28.64 6.15 -4.84
N PRO A 247 28.92 5.32 -5.86
CA PRO A 247 27.87 4.51 -6.51
C PRO A 247 27.29 3.42 -5.59
N VAL A 248 28.08 2.90 -4.64
CA VAL A 248 27.61 1.90 -3.66
C VAL A 248 26.56 2.51 -2.73
N LEU A 249 26.86 3.67 -2.13
CA LEU A 249 25.96 4.38 -1.23
C LEU A 249 24.69 4.84 -1.94
N ASP A 250 24.82 5.29 -3.20
CA ASP A 250 23.68 5.59 -4.04
C ASP A 250 22.75 4.39 -4.27
N ALA A 251 23.32 3.24 -4.64
CA ALA A 251 22.57 2.00 -4.81
C ALA A 251 21.89 1.56 -3.51
N VAL A 252 22.60 1.63 -2.37
CA VAL A 252 22.07 1.28 -1.04
C VAL A 252 20.88 2.19 -0.69
N ARG A 253 21.02 3.52 -0.88
CA ARG A 253 19.92 4.46 -0.67
C ARG A 253 18.71 4.09 -1.51
N HIS A 254 18.89 3.91 -2.81
CA HIS A 254 17.77 3.62 -3.71
C HIS A 254 17.07 2.30 -3.40
N VAL A 255 17.81 1.28 -2.94
CA VAL A 255 17.23 0.01 -2.47
C VAL A 255 16.46 0.20 -1.16
N LEU A 256 17.00 0.94 -0.20
CA LEU A 256 16.33 1.27 1.06
C LEU A 256 15.01 2.03 0.82
N ASP A 257 15.07 3.09 0.01
CA ASP A 257 13.91 3.88 -0.40
C ASP A 257 12.89 3.02 -1.16
N ALA A 258 13.36 2.02 -1.89
CA ALA A 258 12.50 1.09 -2.59
C ALA A 258 11.78 0.08 -1.71
N SER A 259 12.34 -0.21 -0.53
CA SER A 259 11.86 -1.27 0.34
C SER A 259 11.86 -0.90 1.83
N PRO A 260 11.17 0.20 2.21
CA PRO A 260 11.20 0.73 3.57
C PRO A 260 10.63 -0.22 4.63
N PHE A 261 9.86 -1.22 4.23
CA PHE A 261 9.23 -2.21 5.11
C PHE A 261 9.87 -3.61 5.04
N ARG A 262 10.95 -3.80 4.27
CA ARG A 262 11.67 -5.09 4.23
C ARG A 262 12.73 -5.14 5.34
N GLY A 263 12.80 -6.25 6.06
CA GLY A 263 13.83 -6.46 7.08
C GLY A 263 15.24 -6.52 6.51
N THR A 264 15.39 -7.05 5.29
CA THR A 264 16.66 -7.16 4.55
C THR A 264 16.54 -6.50 3.17
N PRO A 265 16.56 -5.15 3.10
CA PRO A 265 16.36 -4.39 1.86
C PRO A 265 17.32 -4.81 0.74
N LEU A 266 18.60 -5.01 1.07
CA LEU A 266 19.67 -5.34 0.12
C LEU A 266 19.51 -6.70 -0.59
N ASN A 267 18.63 -7.58 -0.09
CA ASN A 267 18.28 -8.86 -0.75
C ASN A 267 17.17 -8.68 -1.80
N MET A 268 16.84 -7.44 -2.19
CA MET A 268 15.87 -7.16 -3.24
C MET A 268 16.36 -7.69 -4.60
N GLN A 269 15.43 -8.30 -5.34
CA GLN A 269 15.65 -8.66 -6.74
C GLN A 269 15.47 -7.45 -7.65
N GLY A 270 16.41 -7.25 -8.57
CA GLY A 270 16.38 -6.18 -9.55
C GLY A 270 17.47 -6.35 -10.61
N LEU A 271 17.61 -5.31 -11.42
CA LEU A 271 18.64 -5.20 -12.46
C LEU A 271 19.52 -3.98 -12.18
N MET A 272 20.84 -4.15 -12.23
CA MET A 272 21.82 -3.08 -12.15
C MET A 272 22.64 -3.05 -13.44
N LEU A 273 22.64 -1.89 -14.10
CA LEU A 273 23.34 -1.65 -15.36
C LEU A 273 24.56 -0.76 -15.09
N LEU A 274 25.75 -1.19 -15.52
CA LEU A 274 27.01 -0.50 -15.23
C LEU A 274 27.78 -0.23 -16.54
N ASP A 275 27.92 1.04 -16.93
CA ASP A 275 28.73 1.44 -18.09
C ASP A 275 30.13 1.87 -17.63
N ARG A 276 31.14 1.08 -17.98
CA ARG A 276 32.56 1.36 -17.73
C ARG A 276 32.90 1.75 -16.28
N PRO A 277 32.49 0.98 -15.25
CA PRO A 277 32.92 1.23 -13.88
C PRO A 277 34.45 1.09 -13.69
N ASP A 278 35.13 0.43 -14.62
CA ASP A 278 36.59 0.31 -14.68
C ASP A 278 37.31 1.64 -14.99
N LEU A 279 36.61 2.66 -15.50
CA LEU A 279 37.20 3.99 -15.74
C LEU A 279 37.29 4.84 -14.47
N VAL A 280 36.43 4.58 -13.49
CA VAL A 280 36.33 5.36 -12.25
C VAL A 280 36.94 4.63 -11.05
N THR A 281 37.15 3.32 -11.19
CA THR A 281 37.81 2.48 -10.18
C THR A 281 39.20 2.09 -10.69
N PRO A 282 40.29 2.38 -9.96
CA PRO A 282 41.62 1.94 -10.37
C PRO A 282 41.65 0.42 -10.59
N LEU A 283 42.29 -0.03 -11.67
CA LEU A 283 42.26 -1.43 -12.12
C LEU A 283 42.64 -2.43 -11.02
N LYS A 284 43.64 -2.10 -10.19
CA LYS A 284 44.07 -2.89 -9.02
C LYS A 284 42.95 -3.18 -8.02
N PHE A 285 42.01 -2.24 -7.85
CA PHE A 285 40.91 -2.36 -6.88
C PHE A 285 39.59 -2.79 -7.53
N PHE A 286 39.55 -2.92 -8.86
CA PHE A 286 38.33 -3.27 -9.58
C PHE A 286 37.73 -4.62 -9.15
N PRO A 287 38.49 -5.71 -8.94
CA PRO A 287 37.92 -6.97 -8.45
C PRO A 287 37.27 -6.83 -7.07
N ARG A 288 37.84 -5.99 -6.19
CA ARG A 288 37.30 -5.71 -4.85
C ARG A 288 35.98 -4.94 -4.92
N PHE A 289 35.88 -3.96 -5.83
CA PHE A 289 34.63 -3.24 -6.08
C PHE A 289 33.51 -4.18 -6.56
N ILE A 290 33.81 -5.06 -7.52
CA ILE A 290 32.83 -6.02 -8.05
C ILE A 290 32.40 -7.03 -6.99
N ARG A 291 33.33 -7.52 -6.15
CA ARG A 291 33.00 -8.38 -5.00
C ARG A 291 32.15 -7.68 -3.95
N LEU A 292 32.42 -6.40 -3.66
CA LEU A 292 31.60 -5.60 -2.77
C LEU A 292 30.16 -5.51 -3.27
N LEU A 293 29.94 -5.17 -4.55
CA LEU A 293 28.59 -5.14 -5.14
C LEU A 293 27.90 -6.50 -5.10
N ASP A 294 28.63 -7.57 -5.44
CA ASP A 294 28.13 -8.94 -5.45
C ASP A 294 27.61 -9.38 -4.07
N SER A 295 28.40 -9.13 -3.02
CA SER A 295 28.11 -9.46 -1.63
C SER A 295 27.00 -8.57 -1.04
N LEU A 296 27.02 -7.27 -1.37
CA LEU A 296 26.06 -6.32 -0.85
C LEU A 296 24.66 -6.60 -1.41
N PHE A 297 24.55 -6.87 -2.71
CA PHE A 297 23.29 -7.14 -3.41
C PHE A 297 23.22 -8.58 -3.95
N PRO A 298 23.01 -9.58 -3.07
CA PRO A 298 23.15 -11.00 -3.43
C PRO A 298 22.13 -11.47 -4.48
N GLN A 299 21.00 -10.79 -4.61
CA GLN A 299 19.88 -11.15 -5.48
C GLN A 299 19.69 -10.18 -6.66
N MET A 300 20.66 -9.29 -6.91
CA MET A 300 20.62 -8.34 -8.03
C MET A 300 21.29 -8.96 -9.26
N GLN A 301 20.66 -8.82 -10.42
CA GLN A 301 21.25 -9.13 -11.72
C GLN A 301 22.09 -7.93 -12.18
N PHE A 302 23.28 -8.18 -12.70
CA PHE A 302 24.23 -7.18 -13.16
C PHE A 302 24.52 -7.35 -14.65
N VAL A 303 24.46 -6.26 -15.40
CA VAL A 303 24.98 -6.19 -16.78
C VAL A 303 26.00 -5.05 -16.83
N CYS A 304 27.25 -5.38 -17.17
CA CYS A 304 28.39 -4.51 -16.97
C CYS A 304 29.23 -4.41 -18.24
N ALA A 305 29.34 -3.22 -18.82
CA ALA A 305 30.25 -2.96 -19.94
C ALA A 305 31.64 -2.61 -19.40
N VAL A 306 32.67 -3.38 -19.73
CA VAL A 306 34.03 -3.24 -19.16
C VAL A 306 35.11 -3.45 -20.21
N SER A 307 36.30 -2.87 -20.01
CA SER A 307 37.46 -3.16 -20.86
C SER A 307 37.89 -4.62 -20.74
N GLN A 308 38.56 -5.14 -21.77
CA GLN A 308 39.08 -6.52 -21.77
C GLN A 308 40.06 -6.77 -20.61
N LYS A 309 40.91 -5.77 -20.28
CA LYS A 309 41.83 -5.81 -19.14
C LYS A 309 41.09 -5.92 -17.80
N ALA A 310 39.98 -5.20 -17.64
CA ALA A 310 39.18 -5.27 -16.42
C ALA A 310 38.39 -6.59 -16.32
N ALA A 311 37.92 -7.12 -17.44
CA ALA A 311 37.25 -8.42 -17.49
C ALA A 311 38.21 -9.57 -17.13
N SER A 312 39.45 -9.55 -17.64
CA SER A 312 40.42 -10.63 -17.47
C SER A 312 40.94 -10.80 -16.03
N ILE A 313 40.78 -9.78 -15.18
CA ILE A 313 41.20 -9.84 -13.77
C ILE A 313 40.06 -10.21 -12.80
N LEU A 314 38.85 -10.46 -13.31
CA LEU A 314 37.74 -10.94 -12.50
C LEU A 314 37.81 -12.45 -12.35
N SER A 315 37.49 -12.94 -11.15
CA SER A 315 37.57 -14.36 -10.84
C SER A 315 36.39 -15.15 -11.43
N ASN A 316 36.66 -16.37 -11.90
CA ASN A 316 35.65 -17.23 -12.54
C ASN A 316 34.47 -17.55 -11.62
N ASP A 317 34.71 -17.70 -10.31
CA ASP A 317 33.63 -17.92 -9.32
C ASP A 317 32.60 -16.79 -9.32
N LEU A 318 33.00 -15.56 -9.66
CA LEU A 318 32.11 -14.42 -9.71
C LEU A 318 31.32 -14.37 -11.02
N ILE A 319 32.01 -14.62 -12.14
CA ILE A 319 31.41 -14.57 -13.49
C ILE A 319 30.41 -15.71 -13.68
N LEU A 320 30.69 -16.89 -13.10
CA LEU A 320 29.85 -18.07 -13.20
C LEU A 320 28.68 -18.09 -12.20
N LYS A 321 28.56 -17.09 -11.31
CA LYS A 321 27.42 -17.01 -10.38
C LYS A 321 26.10 -16.86 -11.11
N GLU A 322 25.09 -17.53 -10.58
CA GLU A 322 23.74 -17.57 -11.14
C GLU A 322 22.67 -17.17 -10.12
N LEU A 323 21.56 -16.66 -10.63
CA LEU A 323 20.36 -16.32 -9.88
C LEU A 323 19.22 -17.23 -10.31
N ARG A 324 18.43 -17.70 -9.35
CA ARG A 324 17.28 -18.55 -9.65
C ARG A 324 16.15 -17.73 -10.28
N LEU A 325 15.61 -18.23 -11.38
CA LEU A 325 14.41 -17.68 -11.99
C LEU A 325 13.16 -18.17 -11.24
N PRO A 326 12.06 -17.40 -11.23
CA PRO A 326 10.79 -17.87 -10.70
C PRO A 326 10.34 -19.14 -11.43
N ASP A 327 9.77 -20.09 -10.70
CA ASP A 327 9.26 -21.33 -11.28
C ASP A 327 8.24 -21.04 -12.38
N GLN A 328 8.40 -21.73 -13.52
CA GLN A 328 7.51 -21.58 -14.67
C GLN A 328 6.07 -22.00 -14.37
N ASN A 329 5.91 -22.89 -13.39
CA ASN A 329 4.64 -23.35 -12.87
C ASN A 329 4.49 -22.97 -11.39
N PRO A 330 3.95 -21.80 -11.04
CA PRO A 330 3.13 -21.76 -9.86
C PRO A 330 1.89 -22.59 -10.20
N THR A 331 1.94 -23.91 -10.00
CA THR A 331 0.75 -24.72 -9.75
C THR A 331 0.16 -24.21 -8.43
N ARG A 332 -0.42 -23.02 -8.47
CA ARG A 332 -1.70 -22.91 -7.82
C ARG A 332 -2.57 -23.88 -8.60
N PRO A 333 -3.27 -24.83 -7.95
CA PRO A 333 -4.43 -25.37 -8.62
C PRO A 333 -5.17 -24.14 -9.12
N GLU A 334 -5.41 -24.04 -10.43
CA GLU A 334 -6.66 -23.41 -10.80
C GLU A 334 -7.65 -24.08 -9.85
N LYS A 335 -8.21 -23.31 -8.92
CA LYS A 335 -9.47 -23.76 -8.38
C LYS A 335 -10.31 -23.84 -9.65
N GLN A 336 -10.39 -25.03 -10.25
CA GLN A 336 -11.50 -25.39 -11.10
C GLN A 336 -12.66 -24.81 -10.33
N ALA A 337 -13.31 -23.80 -10.91
CA ALA A 337 -14.50 -23.22 -10.31
C ALA A 337 -15.34 -24.43 -9.96
N ALA A 338 -15.48 -24.69 -8.65
CA ALA A 338 -15.95 -25.97 -8.18
C ALA A 338 -17.28 -26.18 -8.89
N LYS A 339 -17.33 -27.14 -9.82
CA LYS A 339 -18.48 -27.29 -10.71
C LYS A 339 -19.68 -27.43 -9.78
N ILE A 340 -20.52 -26.39 -9.76
CA ILE A 340 -21.64 -26.35 -8.83
C ILE A 340 -22.52 -27.55 -9.20
N PRO A 341 -22.80 -28.47 -8.27
CA PRO A 341 -23.70 -29.58 -8.52
C PRO A 341 -25.06 -29.04 -9.00
N ARG A 342 -25.68 -29.70 -9.99
CA ARG A 342 -27.10 -29.44 -10.32
C ARG A 342 -27.91 -29.56 -9.03
N GLY A 343 -28.85 -28.66 -8.75
CA GLY A 343 -29.59 -28.66 -7.48
C GLY A 343 -29.11 -27.66 -6.43
N ALA A 344 -27.89 -27.12 -6.58
CA ALA A 344 -27.25 -26.35 -5.52
C ALA A 344 -27.69 -24.88 -5.45
N VAL A 345 -27.59 -24.30 -4.25
CA VAL A 345 -27.84 -22.88 -4.00
C VAL A 345 -26.51 -22.13 -3.92
N LEU A 346 -26.40 -21.04 -4.68
CA LEU A 346 -25.23 -20.16 -4.67
C LEU A 346 -25.49 -18.94 -3.77
N LEU A 347 -24.63 -18.76 -2.77
CA LEU A 347 -24.63 -17.60 -1.88
C LEU A 347 -23.41 -16.71 -2.19
N ILE A 348 -23.65 -15.43 -2.43
CA ILE A 348 -22.63 -14.46 -2.85
C ILE A 348 -22.52 -13.32 -1.83
N ASP A 349 -21.40 -13.26 -1.11
CA ASP A 349 -21.05 -12.15 -0.22
C ASP A 349 -20.30 -11.06 -1.01
N ILE A 350 -20.95 -9.92 -1.25
CA ILE A 350 -20.46 -8.90 -2.18
C ILE A 350 -19.31 -8.07 -1.58
N ASP A 351 -19.50 -7.56 -0.38
CA ASP A 351 -18.63 -6.53 0.20
C ASP A 351 -18.41 -6.60 1.71
N SER A 352 -18.87 -7.67 2.37
CA SER A 352 -18.79 -7.80 3.82
C SER A 352 -17.34 -7.96 4.29
N ARG A 353 -17.00 -7.30 5.40
CA ARG A 353 -15.73 -7.52 6.15
C ARG A 353 -15.90 -8.43 7.35
N LEU A 354 -17.09 -8.40 7.94
CA LEU A 354 -17.55 -9.38 8.91
C LEU A 354 -18.34 -10.46 8.17
N PRO A 355 -18.45 -11.69 8.72
CA PRO A 355 -19.37 -12.70 8.24
C PRO A 355 -20.79 -12.15 8.06
N ASN A 356 -21.42 -12.52 6.95
CA ASN A 356 -22.74 -12.02 6.60
C ASN A 356 -23.83 -12.91 7.23
N LEU A 357 -24.49 -12.39 8.26
CA LEU A 357 -25.47 -13.15 9.05
C LEU A 357 -26.66 -13.65 8.20
N ALA A 358 -27.14 -12.84 7.26
CA ALA A 358 -28.25 -13.23 6.39
C ALA A 358 -27.88 -14.43 5.50
N LEU A 359 -26.67 -14.44 4.94
CA LEU A 359 -26.18 -15.57 4.15
C LEU A 359 -25.96 -16.82 5.02
N MET A 360 -25.51 -16.66 6.27
CA MET A 360 -25.38 -17.79 7.21
C MET A 360 -26.74 -18.45 7.50
N LYS A 361 -27.80 -17.66 7.67
CA LYS A 361 -29.16 -18.17 7.89
C LYS A 361 -29.75 -18.82 6.64
N LEU A 362 -29.56 -18.22 5.46
CA LEU A 362 -29.93 -18.83 4.18
C LEU A 362 -29.18 -20.16 3.95
N SER A 363 -27.89 -20.24 4.31
CA SER A 363 -27.12 -21.48 4.22
C SER A 363 -27.72 -22.58 5.11
N ARG A 364 -28.10 -22.23 6.35
CA ARG A 364 -28.75 -23.17 7.27
C ARG A 364 -30.06 -23.70 6.68
N HIS A 365 -30.95 -22.79 6.26
CA HIS A 365 -32.26 -23.12 5.69
C HIS A 365 -32.16 -24.15 4.55
N TYR A 366 -31.28 -23.90 3.58
CA TYR A 366 -31.16 -24.79 2.42
C TYR A 366 -30.47 -26.11 2.74
N LYS A 367 -29.52 -26.13 3.68
CA LYS A 367 -28.90 -27.38 4.14
C LYS A 367 -29.87 -28.28 4.89
N GLU A 368 -30.79 -27.71 5.67
CA GLU A 368 -31.84 -28.49 6.36
C GLU A 368 -32.81 -29.16 5.38
N GLN A 369 -32.95 -28.62 4.17
CA GLN A 369 -33.69 -29.25 3.06
C GLN A 369 -32.86 -30.27 2.28
N GLY A 370 -31.65 -30.61 2.73
CA GLY A 370 -30.73 -31.51 2.01
C GLY A 370 -30.07 -30.89 0.77
N ARG A 371 -30.25 -29.59 0.51
CA ARG A 371 -29.65 -28.93 -0.66
C ARG A 371 -28.18 -28.61 -0.42
N LYS A 372 -27.39 -28.70 -1.50
CA LYS A 372 -25.98 -28.32 -1.49
C LYS A 372 -25.86 -26.79 -1.57
N VAL A 373 -25.06 -26.20 -0.68
CA VAL A 373 -24.80 -24.75 -0.67
C VAL A 373 -23.37 -24.47 -1.13
N VAL A 374 -23.22 -23.56 -2.09
CA VAL A 374 -21.93 -23.06 -2.58
C VAL A 374 -21.78 -21.60 -2.19
N PHE A 375 -20.61 -21.25 -1.66
CA PHE A 375 -20.31 -19.91 -1.18
C PHE A 375 -19.26 -19.22 -2.05
N ALA A 376 -19.55 -17.99 -2.45
CA ALA A 376 -18.64 -17.14 -3.20
C ALA A 376 -18.52 -15.75 -2.56
N ARG A 377 -17.40 -15.08 -2.85
CA ARG A 377 -17.17 -13.67 -2.46
C ARG A 377 -17.00 -12.80 -3.69
N LYS A 378 -17.51 -11.56 -3.61
CA LYS A 378 -17.53 -10.54 -4.67
C LYS A 378 -18.37 -10.95 -5.87
N SER A 379 -17.79 -11.66 -6.83
CA SER A 379 -18.41 -11.99 -8.11
C SER A 379 -18.22 -13.47 -8.40
N ALA A 380 -19.31 -14.18 -8.63
CA ALA A 380 -19.31 -15.54 -9.15
C ALA A 380 -20.40 -15.68 -10.22
N PHE A 381 -20.04 -16.29 -11.35
CA PHE A 381 -20.87 -16.43 -12.54
C PHE A 381 -20.97 -17.92 -12.88
N GLU A 382 -22.06 -18.57 -12.50
CA GLU A 382 -22.22 -20.02 -12.56
C GLU A 382 -23.60 -20.41 -13.09
N LYS A 383 -23.67 -21.09 -14.24
CA LYS A 383 -24.92 -21.33 -14.97
C LYS A 383 -25.83 -22.43 -14.40
N LYS A 384 -25.43 -23.12 -13.33
CA LYS A 384 -26.05 -24.41 -12.91
C LYS A 384 -26.64 -24.42 -11.49
N ALA A 385 -26.77 -23.25 -10.86
CA ALA A 385 -27.38 -23.13 -9.54
C ALA A 385 -28.90 -22.94 -9.67
N ASP A 386 -29.67 -23.58 -8.79
CA ASP A 386 -31.14 -23.55 -8.77
C ASP A 386 -31.69 -22.36 -7.98
N GLY A 387 -30.83 -21.68 -7.21
CA GLY A 387 -31.16 -20.45 -6.49
C GLY A 387 -29.90 -19.64 -6.24
N ILE A 388 -29.94 -18.34 -6.55
CA ILE A 388 -28.78 -17.45 -6.44
C ILE A 388 -29.14 -16.29 -5.53
N TYR A 389 -28.45 -16.19 -4.40
CA TYR A 389 -28.66 -15.14 -3.40
C TYR A 389 -27.40 -14.31 -3.24
N ALA A 390 -27.53 -13.00 -3.35
CA ALA A 390 -26.45 -12.05 -3.11
C ALA A 390 -26.79 -11.12 -1.94
N SER A 391 -25.83 -10.90 -1.05
CA SER A 391 -25.97 -9.90 0.03
C SER A 391 -24.94 -8.79 -0.11
N CYS A 392 -25.42 -7.55 -0.11
CA CYS A 392 -24.62 -6.34 -0.24
C CYS A 392 -24.91 -5.38 0.91
N VAL A 393 -23.89 -5.04 1.69
CA VAL A 393 -24.03 -4.21 2.88
C VAL A 393 -23.84 -2.73 2.55
N PHE A 394 -22.93 -2.38 1.63
CA PHE A 394 -22.58 -1.00 1.33
C PHE A 394 -23.03 -0.57 -0.07
N SER A 395 -23.58 0.65 -0.19
CA SER A 395 -23.92 1.24 -1.49
C SER A 395 -22.71 1.91 -2.16
N SER A 396 -21.59 1.18 -2.27
CA SER A 396 -20.40 1.69 -2.96
C SER A 396 -20.52 1.54 -4.47
N ALA A 397 -19.94 2.44 -5.27
CA ALA A 397 -19.96 2.32 -6.74
C ALA A 397 -19.42 0.97 -7.25
N SER A 398 -18.41 0.39 -6.57
CA SER A 398 -17.92 -0.95 -6.89
C SER A 398 -18.90 -2.06 -6.53
N SER A 399 -19.62 -1.94 -5.41
CA SER A 399 -20.65 -2.90 -5.01
C SER A 399 -21.81 -2.85 -6.00
N GLN A 400 -22.29 -1.64 -6.35
CA GLN A 400 -23.36 -1.45 -7.33
C GLN A 400 -23.02 -2.02 -8.70
N ARG A 401 -21.80 -1.78 -9.20
CA ARG A 401 -21.33 -2.37 -10.47
C ARG A 401 -21.32 -3.90 -10.41
N THR A 402 -20.91 -4.46 -9.28
CA THR A 402 -20.90 -5.92 -9.10
C THR A 402 -22.32 -6.48 -9.14
N ILE A 403 -23.27 -5.85 -8.43
CA ILE A 403 -24.69 -6.22 -8.45
C ILE A 403 -25.27 -6.08 -9.86
N GLN A 404 -24.98 -5.01 -10.59
CA GLN A 404 -25.44 -4.81 -11.95
C GLN A 404 -24.96 -5.93 -12.89
N ASN A 405 -23.68 -6.30 -12.80
CA ASN A 405 -23.13 -7.40 -13.59
C ASN A 405 -23.80 -8.74 -13.25
N LEU A 406 -24.09 -9.00 -11.97
CA LEU A 406 -24.81 -10.21 -11.54
C LEU A 406 -26.24 -10.22 -12.08
N ARG A 407 -26.97 -9.09 -12.00
CA ARG A 407 -28.32 -8.94 -12.57
C ARG A 407 -28.34 -9.17 -14.07
N GLN A 408 -27.36 -8.62 -14.80
CA GLN A 408 -27.24 -8.83 -16.24
C GLN A 408 -26.99 -10.30 -16.59
N TYR A 409 -26.23 -11.02 -15.77
CA TYR A 409 -25.88 -12.41 -16.03
C TYR A 409 -26.99 -13.40 -15.64
N TYR A 410 -27.60 -13.21 -14.47
CA TYR A 410 -28.57 -14.13 -13.90
C TYR A 410 -30.04 -13.76 -14.16
N GLY A 411 -30.32 -12.53 -14.57
CA GLY A 411 -31.69 -12.06 -14.78
C GLY A 411 -32.57 -12.25 -13.53
N SER A 412 -33.76 -12.80 -13.73
CA SER A 412 -34.76 -13.07 -12.69
C SER A 412 -34.35 -14.15 -11.68
N PHE A 413 -33.31 -14.95 -11.96
CA PHE A 413 -32.84 -16.00 -11.04
C PHE A 413 -32.04 -15.46 -9.85
N LEU A 414 -31.67 -14.18 -9.84
CA LEU A 414 -30.91 -13.54 -8.77
C LEU A 414 -31.83 -12.84 -7.76
N PHE A 415 -31.76 -13.28 -6.51
CA PHE A 415 -32.27 -12.55 -5.36
C PHE A 415 -31.13 -11.78 -4.70
N ALA A 416 -31.15 -10.45 -4.77
CA ALA A 416 -30.11 -9.60 -4.20
C ALA A 416 -30.70 -8.67 -3.12
N GLY A 417 -30.18 -8.75 -1.90
CA GLY A 417 -30.67 -7.98 -0.76
C GLY A 417 -29.56 -7.39 0.12
N GLY A 418 -29.97 -6.69 1.17
CA GLY A 418 -29.10 -5.99 2.12
C GLY A 418 -29.08 -4.48 1.92
N SER A 419 -28.54 -3.76 2.90
CA SER A 419 -28.64 -2.29 2.99
C SER A 419 -27.98 -1.53 1.85
N GLY A 420 -27.07 -2.16 1.11
CA GLY A 420 -26.50 -1.56 -0.09
C GLY A 420 -27.45 -1.55 -1.28
N ILE A 421 -28.56 -2.30 -1.23
CA ILE A 421 -29.52 -2.47 -2.33
C ILE A 421 -30.85 -1.86 -1.94
N ASP A 422 -31.44 -2.34 -0.84
CA ASP A 422 -32.73 -1.91 -0.33
C ASP A 422 -32.78 -2.08 1.20
N LEU A 423 -33.21 -1.02 1.88
CA LEU A 423 -33.33 -0.97 3.33
C LEU A 423 -34.56 -1.72 3.87
N HIS A 424 -35.55 -2.02 3.02
CA HIS A 424 -36.79 -2.69 3.40
C HIS A 424 -36.76 -4.19 3.19
N THR A 425 -35.84 -4.70 2.37
CA THR A 425 -35.65 -6.13 2.17
C THR A 425 -35.40 -6.85 3.50
N ARG A 426 -36.21 -7.87 3.81
CA ARG A 426 -36.07 -8.76 4.98
C ARG A 426 -35.93 -10.20 4.52
N LEU A 427 -35.29 -11.01 5.35
CA LEU A 427 -35.44 -12.46 5.24
C LEU A 427 -36.86 -12.84 5.68
N PRO A 428 -37.45 -13.91 5.11
CA PRO A 428 -38.65 -14.52 5.67
C PRO A 428 -38.44 -14.82 7.16
N GLU A 429 -39.47 -14.63 7.98
CA GLU A 429 -39.38 -14.77 9.43
C GLU A 429 -38.87 -16.16 9.86
N SER A 430 -39.33 -17.22 9.18
CA SER A 430 -38.86 -18.59 9.41
C SER A 430 -37.37 -18.78 9.15
N ILE A 431 -36.78 -18.06 8.20
CA ILE A 431 -35.34 -18.08 7.91
C ILE A 431 -34.59 -17.17 8.88
N GLU A 432 -35.14 -16.00 9.22
CA GLU A 432 -34.53 -15.08 10.18
C GLU A 432 -34.48 -15.69 11.59
N ALA A 433 -35.40 -16.56 11.98
CA ALA A 433 -35.35 -17.26 13.26
C ALA A 433 -34.26 -18.34 13.36
N LEU A 434 -33.70 -18.80 12.23
CA LEU A 434 -32.71 -19.89 12.22
C LEU A 434 -31.38 -19.47 12.86
N PRO A 435 -30.68 -20.41 13.53
CA PRO A 435 -29.32 -20.20 13.96
C PRO A 435 -28.38 -20.06 12.74
N PRO A 436 -27.33 -19.23 12.83
CA PRO A 436 -26.43 -19.02 11.70
C PRO A 436 -25.55 -20.24 11.43
N ASP A 437 -25.37 -20.58 10.15
CA ASP A 437 -24.43 -21.64 9.72
C ASP A 437 -22.98 -21.15 9.74
N TYR A 438 -22.25 -21.46 10.81
CA TYR A 438 -20.84 -21.10 10.98
C TYR A 438 -19.88 -21.82 10.03
N SER A 439 -20.30 -22.91 9.37
CA SER A 439 -19.45 -23.58 8.36
C SER A 439 -19.24 -22.72 7.11
N LEU A 440 -20.09 -21.71 6.89
CA LEU A 440 -19.97 -20.75 5.80
C LEU A 440 -18.77 -19.78 5.97
N TYR A 441 -18.42 -19.49 7.23
CA TYR A 441 -17.32 -18.61 7.63
C TYR A 441 -16.46 -19.29 8.69
N PRO A 442 -15.72 -20.36 8.32
CA PRO A 442 -14.97 -21.17 9.28
C PRO A 442 -13.89 -20.37 10.02
N GLU A 443 -13.46 -19.23 9.46
CA GLU A 443 -12.52 -18.34 10.14
C GLU A 443 -13.03 -17.81 11.48
N LEU A 444 -14.33 -17.81 11.77
CA LEU A 444 -14.88 -17.38 13.06
C LEU A 444 -14.38 -18.23 14.22
N GLY A 445 -14.18 -19.53 14.03
CA GLY A 445 -13.84 -20.45 15.12
C GLY A 445 -14.83 -20.34 16.28
N ASP A 446 -14.30 -20.15 17.49
CA ASP A 446 -15.05 -19.98 18.75
C ASP A 446 -15.87 -18.66 18.87
N ARG A 447 -15.95 -17.86 17.81
CA ARG A 447 -16.66 -16.57 17.84
C ARG A 447 -18.09 -16.73 17.33
N ALA A 448 -19.05 -16.55 18.24
CA ALA A 448 -20.44 -16.30 17.89
C ALA A 448 -20.60 -14.90 17.29
N ILE A 449 -21.63 -14.73 16.46
CA ILE A 449 -22.00 -13.44 15.85
C ILE A 449 -23.52 -13.33 15.76
N GLY A 450 -24.07 -12.19 16.18
CA GLY A 450 -25.51 -11.98 16.11
C GLY A 450 -25.98 -10.72 16.83
N PHE A 451 -27.30 -10.61 16.95
CA PHE A 451 -28.00 -9.52 17.62
C PHE A 451 -28.69 -10.05 18.86
N PHE A 452 -28.50 -9.40 19.99
CA PHE A 452 -29.33 -9.58 21.18
C PHE A 452 -30.57 -8.68 21.07
N THR A 453 -30.36 -7.44 20.65
CA THR A 453 -31.37 -6.43 20.32
C THR A 453 -31.17 -5.88 18.91
N ARG A 454 -32.24 -5.36 18.32
CA ARG A 454 -32.22 -4.61 17.05
C ARG A 454 -33.00 -3.31 17.21
N GLY A 455 -32.60 -2.30 16.44
CA GLY A 455 -33.27 -1.00 16.43
C GLY A 455 -32.58 0.03 17.33
N CYS A 456 -33.01 1.28 17.17
CA CYS A 456 -32.49 2.43 17.91
C CYS A 456 -33.59 3.50 18.00
N PRO A 457 -33.83 4.15 19.15
CA PRO A 457 -34.90 5.14 19.28
C PRO A 457 -34.50 6.51 18.71
N PHE A 458 -33.22 6.69 18.38
CA PHE A 458 -32.69 7.95 17.89
C PHE A 458 -32.82 8.07 16.37
N HIS A 459 -33.28 9.23 15.93
CA HIS A 459 -33.51 9.56 14.52
C HIS A 459 -32.35 10.38 13.95
N CYS A 460 -31.12 9.91 14.14
CA CYS A 460 -29.93 10.57 13.59
C CYS A 460 -30.06 10.68 12.06
N PRO A 461 -30.00 11.87 11.46
CA PRO A 461 -30.34 12.06 10.04
C PRO A 461 -29.50 11.23 9.06
N PHE A 462 -28.26 10.90 9.44
CA PHE A 462 -27.33 10.11 8.63
C PHE A 462 -27.51 8.59 8.77
N CYS A 463 -28.32 8.13 9.73
CA CYS A 463 -28.36 6.75 10.16
C CYS A 463 -29.47 5.96 9.46
N VAL A 464 -29.16 4.75 8.99
CA VAL A 464 -30.15 3.85 8.38
C VAL A 464 -30.98 3.06 9.40
N VAL A 465 -30.53 2.98 10.65
CA VAL A 465 -31.09 2.05 11.64
C VAL A 465 -32.60 2.26 11.86
N PRO A 466 -33.14 3.48 12.04
CA PRO A 466 -34.57 3.64 12.27
C PRO A 466 -35.43 3.08 11.13
N VAL A 467 -35.02 3.30 9.88
CA VAL A 467 -35.72 2.78 8.68
C VAL A 467 -35.51 1.27 8.51
N LYS A 468 -34.29 0.80 8.78
CA LYS A 468 -33.87 -0.59 8.52
C LYS A 468 -34.32 -1.56 9.61
N GLU A 469 -34.24 -1.18 10.88
CA GLU A 469 -34.42 -2.09 12.01
C GLU A 469 -35.65 -1.72 12.85
N GLY A 470 -36.12 -0.46 12.77
CA GLY A 470 -37.28 0.02 13.51
C GLY A 470 -36.98 0.33 14.98
N PRO A 471 -38.01 0.32 15.85
CA PRO A 471 -37.85 0.55 17.27
C PRO A 471 -37.03 -0.56 17.94
N VAL A 472 -36.43 -0.21 19.07
CA VAL A 472 -35.60 -1.12 19.87
C VAL A 472 -36.44 -2.29 20.36
N ARG A 473 -35.97 -3.51 20.10
CA ARG A 473 -36.58 -4.74 20.63
C ARG A 473 -35.54 -5.83 20.85
N LYS A 474 -35.80 -6.71 21.81
CA LYS A 474 -35.06 -7.97 21.97
C LYS A 474 -35.39 -8.91 20.80
N VAL A 475 -34.38 -9.56 20.24
CA VAL A 475 -34.54 -10.52 19.12
C VAL A 475 -33.86 -11.85 19.37
N ASN A 476 -33.07 -11.97 20.44
CA ASN A 476 -32.41 -13.21 20.82
C ASN A 476 -32.05 -13.21 22.30
N ASP A 477 -31.62 -14.36 22.81
CA ASP A 477 -31.08 -14.54 24.16
C ASP A 477 -29.60 -14.98 24.09
N LEU A 478 -28.89 -14.87 25.22
CA LEU A 478 -27.46 -15.14 25.23
C LEU A 478 -27.14 -16.60 24.95
N LYS A 479 -27.95 -17.52 25.50
CA LYS A 479 -27.74 -18.96 25.39
C LYS A 479 -27.85 -19.40 23.93
N THR A 480 -28.87 -18.91 23.22
CA THR A 480 -29.09 -19.18 21.80
C THR A 480 -27.95 -18.60 20.94
N LEU A 481 -27.54 -17.35 21.18
CA LEU A 481 -26.41 -16.74 20.45
C LEU A 481 -25.11 -17.51 20.60
N LEU A 482 -24.86 -18.11 21.77
CA LEU A 482 -23.65 -18.87 22.08
C LEU A 482 -23.74 -20.35 21.69
N GLU A 483 -24.79 -20.77 20.99
CA GLU A 483 -25.09 -22.18 20.67
C GLU A 483 -25.03 -23.06 21.93
N ASN A 484 -25.82 -22.71 22.94
CA ASN A 484 -25.92 -23.43 24.21
C ASN A 484 -24.55 -23.60 24.92
N GLY A 485 -23.69 -22.58 24.85
CA GLY A 485 -22.38 -22.58 25.50
C GLY A 485 -21.24 -23.19 24.66
N LYS A 486 -21.52 -23.64 23.44
CA LYS A 486 -20.50 -24.14 22.49
C LYS A 486 -19.46 -23.07 22.13
N ARG A 487 -19.82 -21.79 22.21
CA ARG A 487 -18.93 -20.64 21.94
C ARG A 487 -18.78 -19.75 23.16
N ARG A 488 -17.58 -19.20 23.34
CA ARG A 488 -17.23 -18.35 24.51
C ARG A 488 -16.94 -16.89 24.15
N LYS A 489 -16.97 -16.55 22.86
CA LYS A 489 -16.73 -15.19 22.35
C LYS A 489 -17.92 -14.72 21.53
N LEU A 490 -18.40 -13.51 21.75
CA LEU A 490 -19.57 -12.94 21.06
C LEU A 490 -19.23 -11.64 20.34
N ILE A 491 -19.41 -11.62 19.02
CA ILE A 491 -19.45 -10.39 18.21
C ILE A 491 -20.89 -9.91 18.19
N LEU A 492 -21.18 -8.90 18.99
CA LEU A 492 -22.51 -8.34 19.15
C LEU A 492 -22.75 -7.24 18.12
N LEU A 493 -23.82 -7.37 17.35
CA LEU A 493 -24.14 -6.48 16.23
C LEU A 493 -25.22 -5.43 16.55
N ASP A 494 -25.77 -5.45 17.76
CA ASP A 494 -26.81 -4.56 18.27
C ASP A 494 -26.60 -3.10 17.89
N ASP A 495 -27.62 -2.46 17.32
CA ASP A 495 -27.51 -1.09 16.82
C ASP A 495 -27.27 -0.08 17.95
N ASN A 496 -27.95 -0.28 19.10
CA ASN A 496 -27.70 0.46 20.33
C ASN A 496 -28.20 -0.34 21.56
N LEU A 497 -27.37 -1.27 22.05
CA LEU A 497 -27.72 -2.13 23.19
C LEU A 497 -28.21 -1.35 24.42
N LEU A 498 -27.58 -0.21 24.74
CA LEU A 498 -27.90 0.58 25.94
C LEU A 498 -29.25 1.30 25.85
N SER A 499 -29.86 1.37 24.68
CA SER A 499 -31.19 1.96 24.51
C SER A 499 -32.34 1.01 24.86
N HIS A 500 -32.04 -0.27 25.08
CA HIS A 500 -33.05 -1.22 25.52
C HIS A 500 -33.35 -1.06 27.02
N PRO A 501 -34.62 -1.07 27.48
CA PRO A 501 -34.96 -0.91 28.89
C PRO A 501 -34.25 -1.93 29.82
N HIS A 502 -34.09 -3.15 29.34
CA HIS A 502 -33.38 -4.26 30.03
C HIS A 502 -31.87 -4.35 29.73
N ALA A 503 -31.22 -3.29 29.24
CA ALA A 503 -29.81 -3.33 28.89
C ALA A 503 -28.90 -3.75 30.07
N GLU A 504 -29.27 -3.35 31.29
CA GLU A 504 -28.57 -3.72 32.52
C GLU A 504 -28.57 -5.24 32.75
N ASP A 505 -29.73 -5.88 32.62
CA ASP A 505 -29.91 -7.33 32.76
C ASP A 505 -29.04 -8.09 31.74
N PHE A 506 -28.97 -7.58 30.50
CA PHE A 506 -28.18 -8.20 29.44
C PHE A 506 -26.68 -8.14 29.74
N LEU A 507 -26.20 -6.99 30.23
CA LEU A 507 -24.80 -6.82 30.62
C LEU A 507 -24.44 -7.66 31.86
N GLU A 508 -25.38 -7.81 32.79
CA GLU A 508 -25.23 -8.68 33.95
C GLU A 508 -25.13 -10.16 33.52
N GLU A 509 -26.01 -10.62 32.64
CA GLU A 509 -25.98 -11.97 32.08
C GLU A 509 -24.63 -12.28 31.38
N MET A 510 -24.11 -11.34 30.58
CA MET A 510 -22.79 -11.47 29.95
C MET A 510 -21.64 -11.55 30.97
N THR A 511 -21.76 -10.79 32.07
CA THR A 511 -20.76 -10.78 33.16
C THR A 511 -20.76 -12.11 33.91
N VAL A 512 -21.95 -12.61 34.31
CA VAL A 512 -22.11 -13.89 35.01
C VAL A 512 -21.63 -15.06 34.15
N SER A 513 -21.94 -15.03 32.84
CA SER A 513 -21.52 -16.06 31.88
C SER A 513 -20.02 -16.07 31.59
N LYS A 514 -19.27 -15.04 32.04
CA LYS A 514 -17.82 -14.87 31.83
C LYS A 514 -17.42 -15.08 30.36
N ILE A 515 -18.22 -14.54 29.45
CA ILE A 515 -17.91 -14.56 28.02
C ILE A 515 -17.06 -13.35 27.65
N ARG A 516 -16.38 -13.43 26.50
CA ARG A 516 -15.71 -12.27 25.92
C ARG A 516 -16.62 -11.64 24.89
N VAL A 517 -16.83 -10.33 24.99
CA VAL A 517 -17.77 -9.61 24.11
C VAL A 517 -17.01 -8.59 23.26
N ASN A 518 -17.31 -8.54 21.97
CA ASN A 518 -17.01 -7.43 21.10
C ASN A 518 -18.33 -6.70 20.81
N PHE A 519 -18.47 -5.50 21.38
CA PHE A 519 -19.53 -4.56 21.00
C PHE A 519 -19.13 -3.95 19.66
N ASN A 520 -19.58 -4.54 18.55
CA ASN A 520 -19.08 -4.16 17.22
C ASN A 520 -19.66 -2.81 16.76
N GLN A 521 -20.90 -2.50 17.16
CA GLN A 521 -21.46 -1.16 17.03
C GLN A 521 -21.11 -0.32 18.25
N THR A 522 -21.21 1.00 18.11
CA THR A 522 -20.92 1.91 19.21
C THR A 522 -22.00 1.86 20.25
N LEU A 523 -21.61 1.79 21.51
CA LEU A 523 -22.50 2.02 22.64
C LEU A 523 -22.77 3.53 22.74
N ASP A 524 -24.00 3.91 23.05
CA ASP A 524 -24.30 5.32 23.34
C ASP A 524 -23.87 5.67 24.77
N ILE A 525 -22.75 6.36 24.90
CA ILE A 525 -22.17 6.72 26.20
C ILE A 525 -23.11 7.59 27.05
N ARG A 526 -24.01 8.34 26.41
CA ARG A 526 -24.95 9.24 27.12
C ARG A 526 -25.98 8.47 27.94
N LEU A 527 -26.26 7.23 27.54
CA LEU A 527 -27.21 6.34 28.22
C LEU A 527 -26.60 5.58 29.40
N LEU A 528 -25.32 5.80 29.72
CA LEU A 528 -24.70 5.14 30.85
C LEU A 528 -25.26 5.64 32.19
N ASN A 529 -25.32 4.70 33.12
CA ASN A 529 -25.45 4.92 34.55
C ASN A 529 -24.30 4.21 35.28
N PHE A 530 -24.19 4.38 36.59
CA PHE A 530 -23.11 3.76 37.37
C PHE A 530 -23.09 2.22 37.28
N ARG A 531 -24.26 1.57 37.24
CA ARG A 531 -24.35 0.09 37.21
C ARG A 531 -23.93 -0.46 35.85
N THR A 532 -24.47 0.05 34.75
CA THR A 532 -24.08 -0.31 33.38
C THR A 532 -22.60 -0.01 33.11
N ALA A 533 -22.06 1.11 33.59
CA ALA A 533 -20.63 1.43 33.49
C ALA A 533 -19.75 0.38 34.21
N ARG A 534 -20.12 0.00 35.44
CA ARG A 534 -19.43 -1.04 36.21
C ARG A 534 -19.47 -2.40 35.51
N LEU A 535 -20.62 -2.78 34.95
CA LEU A 535 -20.78 -4.03 34.20
C LEU A 535 -19.93 -4.03 32.93
N LEU A 536 -19.93 -2.95 32.14
CA LEU A 536 -19.08 -2.83 30.94
C LEU A 536 -17.59 -2.93 31.28
N ARG A 537 -17.16 -2.37 32.42
CA ARG A 537 -15.77 -2.52 32.90
C ARG A 537 -15.44 -3.95 33.28
N ARG A 538 -16.36 -4.67 33.93
CA ARG A 538 -16.19 -6.10 34.25
C ARG A 538 -16.11 -6.97 32.99
N ILE A 539 -16.99 -6.73 32.01
CA ILE A 539 -16.96 -7.44 30.72
C ILE A 539 -15.64 -7.20 29.98
N GLY A 540 -15.15 -5.94 30.00
CA GLY A 540 -13.87 -5.59 29.39
C GLY A 540 -13.84 -5.86 27.89
N GLY A 541 -14.75 -5.19 27.15
CA GLY A 541 -14.98 -5.36 25.72
C GLY A 541 -13.71 -5.56 24.88
N SER A 542 -13.81 -6.31 23.78
CA SER A 542 -12.69 -6.69 22.93
C SER A 542 -12.89 -6.21 21.49
N ASN A 543 -11.81 -6.17 20.69
CA ASN A 543 -11.92 -6.03 19.25
C ASN A 543 -12.49 -7.32 18.60
N VAL A 544 -12.92 -7.26 17.34
CA VAL A 544 -13.46 -8.40 16.55
C VAL A 544 -12.54 -9.65 16.54
N ARG A 545 -11.22 -9.47 16.68
CA ARG A 545 -10.24 -10.57 16.73
C ARG A 545 -10.00 -11.10 18.13
N PHE A 546 -10.56 -10.48 19.16
CA PHE A 546 -10.37 -10.83 20.57
C PHE A 546 -8.90 -10.85 21.00
N THR A 547 -8.09 -9.94 20.44
CA THR A 547 -6.66 -9.81 20.73
C THR A 547 -6.33 -8.60 21.60
N ARG A 548 -7.24 -7.63 21.71
CA ARG A 548 -7.07 -6.44 22.56
C ARG A 548 -8.39 -6.05 23.20
N LYS A 549 -8.34 -5.51 24.42
CA LYS A 549 -9.48 -4.85 25.04
C LYS A 549 -9.74 -3.53 24.32
N VAL A 550 -10.99 -3.24 24.00
CA VAL A 550 -11.46 -1.97 23.45
C VAL A 550 -12.97 -1.85 23.63
N LEU A 551 -13.43 -0.64 23.96
CA LEU A 551 -14.83 -0.24 23.86
C LEU A 551 -14.99 0.81 22.76
N HIS A 552 -16.13 0.78 22.09
CA HIS A 552 -16.44 1.64 20.96
C HIS A 552 -17.60 2.58 21.32
N PHE A 553 -17.38 3.88 21.20
CA PHE A 553 -18.39 4.93 21.39
C PHE A 553 -18.47 5.80 20.13
N SER A 554 -19.48 6.66 20.03
CA SER A 554 -19.62 7.63 18.92
C SER A 554 -19.53 9.06 19.44
N LEU A 555 -18.89 9.94 18.68
CA LEU A 555 -18.96 11.40 18.88
C LEU A 555 -18.99 12.10 17.51
N ASN A 556 -20.20 12.30 16.99
CA ASN A 556 -20.42 12.73 15.60
C ASN A 556 -20.65 14.24 15.44
N ASP A 557 -20.83 14.97 16.54
CA ASP A 557 -20.97 16.42 16.58
C ASP A 557 -20.45 16.96 17.93
N THR A 558 -20.59 18.25 18.16
CA THR A 558 -20.09 18.97 19.35
C THR A 558 -21.13 19.07 20.47
N ARG A 559 -22.34 18.53 20.29
CA ARG A 559 -23.40 18.61 21.30
C ARG A 559 -23.10 17.66 22.44
N GLU A 560 -23.54 18.04 23.64
CA GLU A 560 -23.50 17.20 24.85
C GLU A 560 -22.10 16.68 25.24
N MET A 561 -21.01 17.31 24.79
CA MET A 561 -19.64 16.84 25.10
C MET A 561 -19.34 16.79 26.60
N GLU A 562 -19.91 17.70 27.40
CA GLU A 562 -19.74 17.64 28.86
C GLU A 562 -20.51 16.48 29.50
N LEU A 563 -21.71 16.15 29.00
CA LEU A 563 -22.40 14.92 29.39
C LEU A 563 -21.56 13.69 29.00
N VAL A 564 -20.97 13.68 27.80
CA VAL A 564 -20.04 12.61 27.40
C VAL A 564 -18.87 12.50 28.37
N ARG A 565 -18.29 13.62 28.82
CA ARG A 565 -17.20 13.64 29.81
C ARG A 565 -17.64 13.06 31.15
N GLU A 566 -18.79 13.48 31.66
CA GLU A 566 -19.39 13.00 32.90
C GLU A 566 -19.58 11.47 32.85
N LYS A 567 -20.27 10.97 31.81
CA LYS A 567 -20.52 9.54 31.61
C LYS A 567 -19.24 8.74 31.38
N TYR A 568 -18.26 9.32 30.70
CA TYR A 568 -16.93 8.72 30.54
C TYR A 568 -16.22 8.56 31.90
N GLY A 569 -16.36 9.53 32.79
CA GLY A 569 -15.83 9.49 34.15
C GLY A 569 -16.31 8.29 34.96
N MET A 570 -17.58 7.88 34.78
CA MET A 570 -18.17 6.72 35.45
C MET A 570 -17.46 5.39 35.12
N LEU A 571 -16.76 5.31 33.98
CA LEU A 571 -16.04 4.11 33.56
C LEU A 571 -14.66 3.98 34.21
N GLY A 572 -14.10 5.06 34.77
CA GLY A 572 -12.80 5.05 35.45
C GLY A 572 -11.66 4.56 34.56
N PHE A 573 -11.63 4.99 33.29
CA PHE A 573 -10.54 4.66 32.37
C PHE A 573 -9.24 5.40 32.72
N THR A 574 -8.13 4.77 32.37
CA THR A 574 -6.78 5.31 32.49
C THR A 574 -6.14 5.45 31.11
N SER A 575 -4.96 6.08 31.05
CA SER A 575 -4.18 6.17 29.81
C SER A 575 -3.72 4.81 29.23
N ARG A 576 -3.80 3.73 30.03
CA ARG A 576 -3.49 2.35 29.60
C ARG A 576 -4.67 1.65 28.93
N ASP A 577 -5.88 2.17 29.09
CA ASP A 577 -7.07 1.65 28.43
C ASP A 577 -7.09 2.03 26.93
N ASN A 578 -7.91 1.33 26.15
CA ASN A 578 -8.12 1.60 24.73
C ASN A 578 -9.59 1.88 24.49
N VAL A 579 -9.95 3.13 24.26
CA VAL A 579 -11.35 3.52 24.06
C VAL A 579 -11.47 4.23 22.72
N GLU A 580 -12.13 3.57 21.75
CA GLU A 580 -12.24 4.07 20.39
C GLU A 580 -13.52 4.89 20.24
N PHE A 581 -13.40 6.14 19.81
CA PHE A 581 -14.52 6.96 19.40
C PHE A 581 -14.62 6.99 17.89
N ILE A 582 -15.74 6.53 17.35
CA ILE A 582 -16.09 6.70 15.96
C ILE A 582 -16.55 8.14 15.76
N CYS A 583 -15.83 8.88 14.91
CA CYS A 583 -16.15 10.25 14.56
C CYS A 583 -16.41 10.34 13.07
N MET A 584 -17.65 10.63 12.71
CA MET A 584 -18.01 10.94 11.34
C MET A 584 -17.48 12.31 10.93
N TYR A 585 -16.99 12.42 9.69
CA TYR A 585 -16.58 13.69 9.07
C TYR A 585 -17.17 13.83 7.67
N GLY A 586 -17.24 15.08 7.18
CA GLY A 586 -17.75 15.37 5.85
C GLY A 586 -19.26 15.18 5.71
N TYR A 587 -20.01 15.39 6.80
CA TYR A 587 -21.47 15.46 6.78
C TYR A 587 -21.96 16.88 7.05
N ASN A 588 -21.88 17.35 8.30
CA ASN A 588 -22.48 18.62 8.73
C ASN A 588 -21.68 19.34 9.83
N THR A 589 -20.39 19.04 9.96
CA THR A 589 -19.50 19.73 10.90
C THR A 589 -18.53 20.65 10.16
N THR A 590 -18.08 21.72 10.81
CA THR A 590 -16.96 22.55 10.34
C THR A 590 -15.61 21.97 10.76
N LEU A 591 -14.51 22.48 10.17
CA LEU A 591 -13.17 22.08 10.58
C LEU A 591 -12.89 22.46 12.05
N GLU A 592 -13.36 23.60 12.51
CA GLU A 592 -13.20 24.03 13.92
C GLU A 592 -13.92 23.08 14.87
N GLU A 593 -15.14 22.64 14.52
CA GLU A 593 -15.87 21.64 15.30
C GLU A 593 -15.15 20.29 15.34
N ASP A 594 -14.59 19.83 14.22
CA ASP A 594 -13.77 18.62 14.17
C ASP A 594 -12.54 18.73 15.07
N VAL A 595 -11.83 19.87 15.04
CA VAL A 595 -10.69 20.15 15.93
C VAL A 595 -11.13 20.14 17.39
N ARG A 596 -12.25 20.79 17.73
CA ARG A 596 -12.81 20.80 19.07
C ARG A 596 -13.13 19.40 19.58
N ARG A 597 -13.76 18.55 18.76
CA ARG A 597 -14.05 17.14 19.09
C ARG A 597 -12.76 16.35 19.34
N PHE A 598 -11.75 16.49 18.49
CA PHE A 598 -10.51 15.74 18.65
C PHE A 598 -9.69 16.23 19.85
N ARG A 599 -9.68 17.53 20.14
CA ARG A 599 -9.08 18.09 21.36
C ARG A 599 -9.77 17.54 22.59
N PHE A 600 -11.11 17.56 22.60
CA PHE A 600 -11.93 16.98 23.66
C PHE A 600 -11.56 15.51 23.90
N LEU A 601 -11.57 14.67 22.85
CA LEU A 601 -11.23 13.26 22.98
C LEU A 601 -9.78 13.04 23.43
N ARG A 602 -8.84 13.89 23.01
CA ARG A 602 -7.45 13.80 23.45
C ARG A 602 -7.28 14.07 24.95
N SER A 603 -8.19 14.85 25.55
CA SER A 603 -8.24 15.12 26.99
C SER A 603 -8.75 13.94 27.82
N LEU A 604 -9.43 12.96 27.20
CA LEU A 604 -9.99 11.80 27.89
C LEU A 604 -8.94 10.67 28.02
N PRO A 605 -8.71 10.10 29.23
CA PRO A 605 -7.74 9.04 29.43
C PRO A 605 -8.02 7.79 28.58
N GLY A 606 -7.06 7.38 27.74
CA GLY A 606 -7.16 6.16 26.93
C GLY A 606 -8.04 6.28 25.67
N ALA A 607 -8.69 7.43 25.46
CA ALA A 607 -9.53 7.68 24.30
C ALA A 607 -8.71 7.96 23.03
N TYR A 608 -9.21 7.49 21.89
CA TYR A 608 -8.65 7.78 20.57
C TYR A 608 -9.72 7.76 19.48
N VAL A 609 -9.37 8.32 18.33
CA VAL A 609 -10.32 8.55 17.24
C VAL A 609 -10.21 7.49 16.14
N PHE A 610 -11.36 6.97 15.74
CA PHE A 610 -11.56 6.31 14.46
C PHE A 610 -12.43 7.20 13.55
N VAL A 611 -11.81 7.84 12.55
CA VAL A 611 -12.54 8.69 11.62
C VAL A 611 -13.27 7.89 10.54
N GLN A 612 -14.51 8.25 10.27
CA GLN A 612 -15.34 7.67 9.22
C GLN A 612 -15.88 8.76 8.31
N GLN A 613 -15.57 8.69 7.02
CA GLN A 613 -16.16 9.61 6.06
C GLN A 613 -17.66 9.32 5.93
N TYR A 614 -18.47 10.36 5.99
CA TYR A 614 -19.87 10.26 5.62
C TYR A 614 -20.03 9.70 4.21
N ARG A 615 -20.92 8.74 4.08
CA ARG A 615 -21.34 8.17 2.80
C ARG A 615 -22.85 8.18 2.78
N PRO A 616 -23.47 9.01 1.92
CA PRO A 616 -24.90 9.04 1.82
C PRO A 616 -25.40 7.67 1.37
N VAL A 617 -26.43 7.19 2.05
CA VAL A 617 -27.20 6.03 1.64
C VAL A 617 -28.20 6.44 0.55
N PRO A 618 -28.70 5.50 -0.28
CA PRO A 618 -29.75 5.82 -1.24
C PRO A 618 -30.93 6.51 -0.54
N GLY A 619 -31.32 7.71 -1.00
CA GLY A 619 -32.37 8.52 -0.36
C GLY A 619 -31.96 9.26 0.94
N GLY A 620 -30.72 9.13 1.40
CA GLY A 620 -30.21 9.83 2.59
C GLY A 620 -29.85 11.30 2.34
N PRO A 621 -29.67 12.10 3.40
CA PRO A 621 -29.43 13.54 3.27
C PRO A 621 -28.09 13.86 2.57
N PRO A 622 -28.00 14.95 1.81
CA PRO A 622 -26.75 15.39 1.22
C PRO A 622 -25.76 15.87 2.30
N SER A 623 -24.47 15.88 1.94
CA SER A 623 -23.44 16.52 2.76
C SER A 623 -23.63 18.04 2.78
N ARG A 624 -23.59 18.64 3.96
CA ARG A 624 -23.60 20.09 4.23
C ARG A 624 -22.20 20.54 4.67
N ILE A 625 -21.31 20.74 3.70
CA ILE A 625 -19.89 21.05 3.93
C ILE A 625 -19.40 22.26 3.15
N SER A 626 -20.31 23.09 2.64
CA SER A 626 -19.96 24.37 1.98
C SER A 626 -19.06 25.19 2.91
N ASP A 627 -19.41 25.20 4.19
CA ASP A 627 -18.81 26.06 5.19
C ASP A 627 -17.72 25.34 6.00
N PHE A 628 -17.28 24.16 5.53
CA PHE A 628 -16.36 23.30 6.28
C PHE A 628 -15.02 23.99 6.58
N LEU A 629 -14.54 24.81 5.64
CA LEU A 629 -13.30 25.59 5.78
C LEU A 629 -13.60 27.08 6.00
N ASP A 630 -14.77 27.43 6.49
CA ASP A 630 -15.09 28.83 6.79
C ASP A 630 -14.42 29.24 8.11
N GLY A 631 -13.86 30.45 8.14
CA GLY A 631 -13.03 30.95 9.24
C GLY A 631 -11.52 30.67 9.08
N GLU A 632 -10.83 30.55 10.21
CA GLU A 632 -9.37 30.45 10.36
C GLU A 632 -8.84 29.04 10.00
N ALA A 633 -8.96 28.63 8.74
CA ALA A 633 -8.62 27.27 8.27
C ALA A 633 -7.16 26.89 8.54
N ASP A 634 -6.20 27.80 8.33
CA ASP A 634 -4.78 27.55 8.56
C ASP A 634 -4.50 27.33 10.06
N ARG A 635 -5.04 28.17 10.95
CA ARG A 635 -4.96 27.99 12.41
C ARG A 635 -5.53 26.64 12.84
N CYS A 636 -6.70 26.27 12.33
CA CYS A 636 -7.35 25.01 12.68
C CYS A 636 -6.55 23.80 12.20
N ILE A 637 -5.95 23.86 11.00
CA ILE A 637 -5.08 22.80 10.49
C ILE A 637 -3.82 22.66 11.35
N ASP A 638 -3.20 23.77 11.73
CA ASP A 638 -2.01 23.78 12.58
C ASP A 638 -2.27 23.18 13.95
N GLU A 639 -3.43 23.47 14.53
CA GLU A 639 -3.85 22.82 15.76
C GLU A 639 -4.14 21.33 15.54
N LEU A 640 -4.91 20.98 14.51
CA LEU A 640 -5.30 19.61 14.19
C LEU A 640 -4.09 18.67 14.12
N ILE A 641 -3.01 19.07 13.43
CA ILE A 641 -1.81 18.24 13.28
C ILE A 641 -1.00 18.10 14.57
N GLY A 642 -1.21 18.98 15.55
CA GLY A 642 -0.66 18.90 16.90
C GLY A 642 -1.40 17.90 17.81
N ILE A 643 -2.63 17.51 17.47
CA ILE A 643 -3.42 16.55 18.24
C ILE A 643 -2.98 15.12 17.90
N LEU A 644 -2.20 14.50 18.78
CA LEU A 644 -1.62 13.17 18.58
C LEU A 644 -2.21 12.10 19.51
N PHE A 645 -2.79 11.05 18.93
CA PHE A 645 -3.31 9.89 19.66
C PHE A 645 -2.29 8.73 19.70
N PRO A 646 -2.07 8.07 20.86
CA PRO A 646 -1.05 7.02 21.01
C PRO A 646 -1.37 5.72 20.26
N GLN A 647 -2.65 5.41 20.01
CA GLN A 647 -3.12 4.16 19.39
C GLN A 647 -2.97 4.12 17.85
N ASN A 648 -2.07 4.94 17.30
CA ASN A 648 -1.66 5.04 15.90
C ASN A 648 -2.55 5.95 15.02
N MET A 649 -1.98 7.07 14.57
CA MET A 649 -2.59 8.10 13.70
C MET A 649 -3.01 7.63 12.30
N LYS A 650 -2.99 6.33 12.01
CA LYS A 650 -3.42 5.74 10.72
C LYS A 650 -4.86 6.09 10.34
N SER A 651 -5.77 6.17 11.31
CA SER A 651 -7.15 6.59 11.02
C SER A 651 -7.17 8.07 10.64
N MET A 652 -6.57 8.92 11.47
CA MET A 652 -6.44 10.37 11.24
C MET A 652 -5.77 10.73 9.92
N GLU A 653 -4.80 9.93 9.43
CA GLU A 653 -4.17 10.16 8.12
C GLU A 653 -5.21 10.20 6.97
N LYS A 654 -6.31 9.44 7.07
CA LYS A 654 -7.41 9.51 6.08
C LYS A 654 -8.12 10.84 6.13
N TYR A 655 -8.39 11.34 7.34
CA TYR A 655 -9.01 12.64 7.55
C TYR A 655 -8.09 13.76 7.07
N TYR A 656 -6.79 13.73 7.39
CA TYR A 656 -5.81 14.71 6.91
C TYR A 656 -5.76 14.80 5.38
N ARG A 657 -5.79 13.65 4.69
CA ARG A 657 -5.84 13.63 3.22
C ARG A 657 -7.14 14.20 2.68
N TRP A 658 -8.25 13.99 3.36
CA TRP A 658 -9.54 14.59 2.99
C TRP A 658 -9.54 16.10 3.21
N VAL A 659 -9.12 16.59 4.39
CA VAL A 659 -8.96 18.03 4.70
C VAL A 659 -8.03 18.69 3.69
N SER A 660 -6.85 18.11 3.43
CA SER A 660 -5.89 18.63 2.46
C SER A 660 -6.48 18.71 1.04
N ARG A 661 -7.36 17.79 0.65
CA ARG A 661 -8.07 17.86 -0.64
C ARG A 661 -9.13 18.95 -0.66
N GLN A 662 -9.87 19.17 0.43
CA GLN A 662 -10.83 20.30 0.50
C GLN A 662 -10.09 21.63 0.47
N TYR A 663 -8.98 21.74 1.21
CA TYR A 663 -8.12 22.92 1.22
C TYR A 663 -7.58 23.23 -0.19
N ALA A 664 -7.09 22.20 -0.91
CA ALA A 664 -6.65 22.35 -2.28
C ALA A 664 -7.74 22.80 -3.25
N LYS A 665 -8.98 22.33 -3.07
CA LYS A 665 -10.12 22.76 -3.89
C LYS A 665 -10.52 24.21 -3.60
N LYS A 666 -10.54 24.63 -2.34
CA LYS A 666 -10.95 25.97 -1.92
C LYS A 666 -9.90 27.03 -2.26
N PHE A 667 -8.63 26.75 -1.96
CA PHE A 667 -7.55 27.75 -2.02
C PHE A 667 -6.58 27.55 -3.19
N GLY A 668 -6.74 26.51 -4.01
CA GLY A 668 -5.84 26.24 -5.14
C GLY A 668 -4.38 25.91 -4.76
N LYS A 669 -4.08 25.70 -3.48
CA LYS A 669 -2.75 25.40 -2.92
C LYS A 669 -2.82 24.33 -1.84
N LEU A 670 -1.67 23.84 -1.37
CA LEU A 670 -1.61 22.88 -0.26
C LEU A 670 -1.12 23.56 1.01
N HIS A 671 -1.65 23.15 2.16
CA HIS A 671 -1.14 23.57 3.46
C HIS A 671 0.19 22.82 3.78
N PRO A 672 1.34 23.51 3.92
CA PRO A 672 2.66 22.85 3.99
C PRO A 672 2.81 21.87 5.17
N LYS A 673 2.50 22.33 6.40
CA LYS A 673 2.63 21.50 7.62
C LYS A 673 1.72 20.27 7.62
N LEU A 674 0.56 20.34 6.95
CA LEU A 674 -0.36 19.21 6.80
C LEU A 674 0.21 18.18 5.83
N VAL A 675 0.80 18.61 4.70
CA VAL A 675 1.49 17.72 3.77
C VAL A 675 2.64 17.00 4.46
N ASP A 676 3.44 17.73 5.23
CA ASP A 676 4.57 17.16 5.97
C ASP A 676 4.10 16.13 6.99
N THR A 677 3.00 16.42 7.68
CA THR A 677 2.37 15.49 8.63
C THR A 677 1.85 14.23 7.92
N ILE A 678 1.17 14.38 6.77
CA ILE A 678 0.65 13.26 5.96
C ILE A 678 1.78 12.31 5.52
N PHE A 679 2.94 12.85 5.16
CA PHE A 679 4.07 12.06 4.65
C PHE A 679 5.19 11.82 5.68
N ARG A 680 5.00 12.18 6.95
CA ARG A 680 6.03 12.04 7.99
C ARG A 680 6.57 10.60 8.12
N TYR A 681 5.68 9.61 8.05
CA TYR A 681 6.05 8.20 8.29
C TYR A 681 5.67 7.25 7.15
N ASN A 682 4.52 7.45 6.52
CA ASN A 682 3.96 6.48 5.57
C ASN A 682 4.00 7.02 4.14
N TYR A 683 4.26 6.12 3.19
CA TYR A 683 4.16 6.41 1.75
C TYR A 683 4.93 7.66 1.29
N ARG A 684 6.07 8.00 1.91
CA ARG A 684 6.92 9.16 1.58
C ARG A 684 7.14 9.36 0.08
N HIS A 685 7.40 8.26 -0.63
CA HIS A 685 7.56 8.24 -2.09
C HIS A 685 6.37 8.75 -2.92
N LYS A 686 5.19 8.98 -2.31
CA LYS A 686 4.03 9.57 -2.96
C LYS A 686 3.96 11.10 -2.77
N ARG A 687 4.84 11.71 -1.95
CA ARG A 687 4.83 13.15 -1.63
C ARG A 687 4.90 14.00 -2.89
N GLY A 688 5.89 13.81 -3.74
CA GLY A 688 6.07 14.63 -4.94
C GLY A 688 4.90 14.56 -5.91
N ARG A 689 4.32 13.36 -6.11
CA ARG A 689 3.08 13.24 -6.90
C ARG A 689 1.90 13.94 -6.21
N TYR A 690 1.81 13.87 -4.89
CA TYR A 690 0.76 14.55 -4.13
C TYR A 690 0.86 16.06 -4.26
N LEU A 691 2.07 16.61 -4.18
CA LEU A 691 2.38 18.03 -4.42
C LEU A 691 1.99 18.42 -5.85
N ALA A 692 2.52 17.71 -6.85
CA ALA A 692 2.30 17.99 -8.27
C ALA A 692 0.84 17.87 -8.73
N THR A 693 -0.01 17.16 -7.98
CA THR A 693 -1.44 16.98 -8.30
C THR A 693 -2.36 17.77 -7.37
N LEU A 694 -1.82 18.59 -6.46
CA LEU A 694 -2.57 19.28 -5.41
C LEU A 694 -3.54 18.33 -4.68
N ALA A 695 -3.01 17.29 -4.03
CA ALA A 695 -3.82 16.25 -3.36
C ALA A 695 -4.75 15.48 -4.32
N GLY A 696 -4.35 15.36 -5.59
CA GLY A 696 -5.10 14.64 -6.63
C GLY A 696 -6.34 15.39 -7.13
N THR A 697 -6.38 16.72 -7.01
CA THR A 697 -7.40 17.57 -7.66
C THR A 697 -7.05 17.84 -9.12
N LEU A 698 -5.76 17.83 -9.47
CA LEU A 698 -5.27 17.98 -10.84
C LEU A 698 -4.86 16.61 -11.44
N LYS A 699 -5.01 16.47 -12.77
CA LYS A 699 -4.46 15.34 -13.51
C LYS A 699 -2.93 15.47 -13.60
N VAL A 700 -2.21 14.36 -13.43
CA VAL A 700 -0.77 14.30 -13.68
C VAL A 700 -0.57 14.48 -15.19
N GLY A 701 0.11 15.56 -15.61
CA GLY A 701 0.46 15.81 -17.01
C GLY A 701 -0.31 16.93 -17.70
N SER A 702 -1.05 17.79 -16.98
CA SER A 702 -1.64 18.97 -17.63
C SER A 702 -0.59 19.99 -18.10
N HIS A 703 0.60 20.09 -17.51
CA HIS A 703 1.65 21.00 -18.00
C HIS A 703 3.05 20.38 -17.87
N SER A 704 3.62 19.89 -18.97
CA SER A 704 5.05 19.55 -19.09
C SER A 704 5.97 20.79 -19.07
N ALA A 705 5.41 22.00 -19.12
CA ALA A 705 6.17 23.25 -19.06
C ALA A 705 6.21 23.92 -17.67
N ASN A 706 5.38 23.48 -16.71
CA ASN A 706 5.26 24.13 -15.38
C ASN A 706 5.96 23.40 -14.23
N SER A 707 6.48 22.18 -14.43
CA SER A 707 7.21 21.45 -13.38
C SER A 707 8.48 22.22 -12.94
N GLN A 708 9.20 22.82 -13.89
CA GLN A 708 10.34 23.69 -13.61
C GLN A 708 9.91 25.00 -12.93
N ARG A 709 8.86 25.67 -13.44
CA ARG A 709 8.30 26.90 -12.86
C ARG A 709 7.70 26.71 -11.46
N ALA A 710 7.15 25.54 -11.14
CA ALA A 710 6.62 25.21 -9.82
C ALA A 710 7.75 24.96 -8.80
N LEU A 711 8.84 24.32 -9.22
CA LEU A 711 10.07 24.19 -8.45
C LEU A 711 10.74 25.56 -8.22
N ASP A 712 10.74 26.44 -9.22
CA ASP A 712 11.29 27.80 -9.10
C ASP A 712 10.40 28.72 -8.24
N ARG A 713 9.08 28.55 -8.24
CA ARG A 713 8.15 29.27 -7.35
C ARG A 713 8.25 28.84 -5.89
N LEU A 714 8.52 27.56 -5.61
CA LEU A 714 8.73 27.07 -4.25
C LEU A 714 10.10 27.50 -3.69
N LYS A 715 11.14 27.56 -4.53
CA LYS A 715 12.44 28.13 -4.13
C LYS A 715 12.38 29.62 -3.82
N LYS A 716 11.50 30.38 -4.48
CA LYS A 716 11.25 31.81 -4.18
C LYS A 716 10.39 32.06 -2.95
N GLN A 717 9.78 31.04 -2.34
CA GLN A 717 8.97 31.17 -1.11
C GLN A 717 9.69 30.62 0.14
N GLN A 718 10.95 30.20 0.01
CA GLN A 718 11.81 29.75 1.12
C GLN A 718 13.04 30.65 1.33
N VAL A 719 13.04 31.85 0.74
CA VAL A 719 13.95 32.95 1.10
C VAL A 719 13.18 33.92 1.99
#